data_AF-A0A4U5UAG3-F1
#
_entry.id   AF-A0A4U5UAG3-F1
#
_cell.length_a   1.000
_cell.length_b   1.000
_cell.length_c   1.000
_cell.angle_alpha   90.00
_cell.angle_beta   90.00
_cell.angle_gamma   90.00
#
_symmetry.space_group_name_H-M   'P 1'
#
loop_
_entity.id
_entity.type
_entity.pdbx_description
1 polymer ?
#
loop_
_entity_poly.entity_id
_entity_poly.type
_entity_poly.pdbx_seq_one_letter_code
_entity_poly.pdbx_strand_id
1 'polypeptide(L)'
;MQTNSVLLEKLHKLSQNQLQRILLVRHEEASAKVQRQIIEWRRVELHKIFSEELEEATRMGELEKSTAKNLQHDYFACQDHLEEVLDVVLANQRYVLAERHAQRRFLVHSLHSLNSLISDTFTSTSSNLDSWFTHIRRGSTVPAEQIDQLQEKAQKELVMVRQRLDEALSQERRAMRCGLIKKRRELISDMLQIQKQRQKDLSGLSKGLEGKIDVAQHLHCWQNLLTAHSLELAELINNLDEEAAADIRKVTMRVIQGAITEVKTIQPFATQALLTLLPPGTQCSLLHVEPEAGPGQVQGQGASTLLQHQEKLHQEGKAALRTLSCTREALRDVMEKELQEQRELRAHCRAFFSRLCSSQLTLCEDDQLRMKLEFQKCLSVMDRCLVLPHAVSRTKLQSALAAWRKESEQQMANMQSKGKAGEARTKTDTSDLQLFQTRLEDRIQLFEKEKEMESSVMNKVMEEMRVEREDDLRSQADSLAMQMATIHYQKAERKTKVLETSRAMLTLHSLLIQQLRDRKSLERQDMAKSIQNHCLGLEEAEQQLQKERTELDGLQMSQSSIKSNPTQKEDYDEGEEDSEQERLFQLRQDCRMTSILQEALYKCEEVFTLLAERSQGMTANNQAMEDLKEQMGLKRLYANCDQDLEFASRLVKQSQVSAEILLEALRLLLPTLPESELLSITDALCPKQHTVSSCTEQEHSGYAGGLNRLLPVKLREDVMHKNMLNMPSCTVERERLQEKRQSLMEKLLPRSRLPVPRDVAPLLVEEKREEDGFTKAQQSIYKSSAVTQQHSDTAKERLVDTASEAFSTTASASPQGVPPTGERLFVFRDPPESCECVDAPKRKRKRNFLNLKKGSVAPTNLA
;
A
#
# COMPACT_ATOMS: atom_id res chain seq x y z
N MET A 1 26.68 -18.88 44.44
CA MET A 1 25.88 -17.66 44.67
C MET A 1 26.24 -16.56 43.67
N GLN A 2 27.36 -15.85 43.81
CA GLN A 2 27.72 -14.73 42.91
C GLN A 2 27.72 -15.11 41.41
N THR A 3 28.29 -16.27 41.05
CA THR A 3 28.28 -16.80 39.67
C THR A 3 26.87 -16.86 39.05
N ASN A 4 25.92 -17.49 39.75
CA ASN A 4 24.55 -17.65 39.29
C ASN A 4 23.82 -16.29 39.22
N SER A 5 24.18 -15.32 40.05
CA SER A 5 23.67 -13.94 39.96
C SER A 5 24.10 -13.26 38.66
N VAL A 6 25.38 -13.39 38.28
CA VAL A 6 25.92 -12.82 37.02
C VAL A 6 25.31 -13.51 35.79
N LEU A 7 25.08 -14.82 35.85
CA LEU A 7 24.40 -15.56 34.77
C LEU A 7 22.92 -15.15 34.65
N LEU A 8 22.21 -14.99 35.77
CA LEU A 8 20.84 -14.46 35.79
C LEU A 8 20.78 -13.03 35.22
N GLU A 9 21.75 -12.17 35.54
CA GLU A 9 21.83 -10.82 35.00
C GLU A 9 22.12 -10.83 33.48
N LYS A 10 23.07 -11.65 32.99
CA LYS A 10 23.33 -11.83 31.55
C LYS A 10 22.06 -12.31 30.82
N LEU A 11 21.37 -13.31 31.37
CA LEU A 11 20.14 -13.86 30.77
C LEU A 11 18.98 -12.84 30.80
N HIS A 12 18.79 -12.14 31.91
CA HIS A 12 17.77 -11.09 32.02
C HIS A 12 18.02 -9.98 30.99
N LYS A 13 19.25 -9.47 30.92
CA LYS A 13 19.65 -8.45 29.95
C LYS A 13 19.49 -8.91 28.50
N LEU A 14 19.79 -10.17 28.18
CA LEU A 14 19.50 -10.74 26.85
C LEU A 14 17.99 -10.76 26.55
N SER A 15 17.16 -11.22 27.50
CA SER A 15 15.70 -11.25 27.34
C SER A 15 15.08 -9.86 27.22
N GLN A 16 15.60 -8.85 27.95
CA GLN A 16 15.18 -7.46 27.86
C GLN A 16 15.51 -6.86 26.49
N ASN A 17 16.75 -7.05 26.00
CA ASN A 17 17.16 -6.64 24.65
C ASN A 17 16.29 -7.30 23.57
N GLN A 18 15.95 -8.59 23.73
CA GLN A 18 15.07 -9.30 22.79
C GLN A 18 13.64 -8.71 22.81
N LEU A 19 13.07 -8.46 23.99
CA LEU A 19 11.74 -7.86 24.12
C LEU A 19 11.70 -6.45 23.51
N GLN A 20 12.71 -5.62 23.77
CA GLN A 20 12.86 -4.30 23.16
C GLN A 20 12.90 -4.39 21.62
N ARG A 21 13.67 -5.33 21.04
CA ARG A 21 13.71 -5.56 19.58
C ARG A 21 12.35 -5.95 19.02
N ILE A 22 11.65 -6.89 19.66
CA ILE A 22 10.33 -7.36 19.18
C ILE A 22 9.28 -6.24 19.26
N LEU A 23 9.27 -5.45 20.32
CA LEU A 23 8.36 -4.30 20.45
C LEU A 23 8.67 -3.21 19.42
N LEU A 24 9.95 -2.89 19.22
CA LEU A 24 10.41 -1.91 18.23
C LEU A 24 10.05 -2.33 16.80
N VAL A 25 10.31 -3.58 16.43
CA VAL A 25 9.99 -4.11 15.09
C VAL A 25 8.47 -4.18 14.84
N ARG A 26 7.67 -4.57 15.83
CA ARG A 26 6.19 -4.49 15.73
C ARG A 26 5.68 -3.06 15.58
N HIS A 27 6.32 -2.09 16.25
CA HIS A 27 5.99 -0.67 16.09
C HIS A 27 6.40 -0.14 14.71
N GLU A 28 7.58 -0.52 14.19
CA GLU A 28 8.00 -0.21 12.82
C GLU A 28 6.98 -0.73 11.79
N GLU A 29 6.52 -1.98 11.93
CA GLU A 29 5.51 -2.57 11.04
C GLU A 29 4.15 -1.87 11.15
N ALA A 30 3.65 -1.64 12.36
CA ALA A 30 2.37 -0.96 12.57
C ALA A 30 2.39 0.48 12.02
N SER A 31 3.49 1.21 12.26
CA SER A 31 3.70 2.55 11.72
C SER A 31 3.78 2.54 10.19
N ALA A 32 4.52 1.58 9.60
CA ALA A 32 4.63 1.44 8.15
C ALA A 32 3.31 1.04 7.49
N LYS A 33 2.45 0.23 8.14
CA LYS A 33 1.10 -0.10 7.66
C LYS A 33 0.20 1.13 7.60
N VAL A 34 0.18 1.94 8.66
CA VAL A 34 -0.59 3.20 8.71
C VAL A 34 -0.07 4.21 7.67
N GLN A 35 1.26 4.36 7.55
CA GLN A 35 1.87 5.22 6.52
C GLN A 35 1.51 4.76 5.10
N ARG A 36 1.55 3.44 4.83
CA ARG A 36 1.19 2.86 3.53
C ARG A 36 -0.27 3.16 3.17
N GLN A 37 -1.21 2.88 4.07
CA GLN A 37 -2.63 3.16 3.88
C GLN A 37 -2.92 4.65 3.63
N ILE A 38 -2.23 5.55 4.32
CA ILE A 38 -2.36 7.00 4.10
C ILE A 38 -1.82 7.42 2.72
N ILE A 39 -0.72 6.83 2.26
CA ILE A 39 -0.13 7.12 0.94
C ILE A 39 -1.04 6.60 -0.18
N GLU A 40 -1.49 5.34 -0.09
CA GLU A 40 -2.43 4.73 -1.03
C GLU A 40 -3.71 5.55 -1.15
N TRP A 41 -4.38 5.82 -0.02
CA TRP A 41 -5.61 6.60 -0.02
C TRP A 41 -5.42 8.02 -0.59
N ARG A 42 -4.30 8.69 -0.29
CA ARG A 42 -3.99 10.01 -0.88
C ARG A 42 -3.73 9.96 -2.38
N ARG A 43 -3.04 8.93 -2.89
CA ARG A 43 -2.85 8.73 -4.35
C ARG A 43 -4.20 8.49 -5.04
N VAL A 44 -5.02 7.58 -4.50
CA VAL A 44 -6.35 7.27 -5.07
C VAL A 44 -7.29 8.48 -5.07
N GLU A 45 -7.39 9.23 -3.97
CA GLU A 45 -8.22 10.46 -3.94
C GLU A 45 -7.60 11.58 -4.78
N LEU A 46 -6.28 11.69 -4.94
CA LEU A 46 -5.64 12.62 -5.88
C LEU A 46 -6.07 12.35 -7.33
N HIS A 47 -5.95 11.11 -7.80
CA HIS A 47 -6.35 10.74 -9.17
C HIS A 47 -7.84 11.00 -9.40
N LYS A 48 -8.68 10.66 -8.43
CA LYS A 48 -10.13 10.87 -8.45
C LYS A 48 -10.50 12.36 -8.47
N ILE A 49 -9.85 13.19 -7.66
CA ILE A 49 -10.04 14.65 -7.69
C ILE A 49 -9.70 15.20 -9.07
N PHE A 50 -8.60 14.74 -9.67
CA PHE A 50 -8.18 15.21 -10.99
C PHE A 50 -9.19 14.84 -12.07
N SER A 51 -9.73 13.61 -12.09
CA SER A 51 -10.80 13.24 -13.02
C SER A 51 -12.11 13.99 -12.76
N GLU A 52 -12.55 14.12 -11.51
CA GLU A 52 -13.80 14.81 -11.17
C GLU A 52 -13.78 16.30 -11.55
N GLU A 53 -12.65 17.00 -11.35
CA GLU A 53 -12.53 18.42 -11.71
C GLU A 53 -12.46 18.63 -13.24
N LEU A 54 -11.91 17.67 -14.00
CA LEU A 54 -11.97 17.69 -15.48
C LEU A 54 -13.38 17.41 -16.00
N GLU A 55 -14.09 16.45 -15.41
CA GLU A 55 -15.51 16.19 -15.71
C GLU A 55 -16.38 17.41 -15.37
N GLU A 56 -16.14 18.08 -14.23
CA GLU A 56 -16.82 19.31 -13.83
C GLU A 56 -16.57 20.45 -14.82
N ALA A 57 -15.31 20.74 -15.14
CA ALA A 57 -14.94 21.79 -16.10
C ALA A 57 -15.55 21.53 -17.49
N THR A 58 -15.57 20.27 -17.94
CA THR A 58 -16.23 19.86 -19.19
C THR A 58 -17.74 20.07 -19.13
N ARG A 59 -18.40 19.69 -18.03
CA ARG A 59 -19.87 19.83 -17.85
C ARG A 59 -20.30 21.29 -17.72
N MET A 60 -19.46 22.14 -17.15
CA MET A 60 -19.67 23.57 -17.01
C MET A 60 -19.34 24.37 -18.28
N GLY A 61 -18.75 23.73 -19.31
CA GLY A 61 -18.28 24.40 -20.52
C GLY A 61 -17.05 25.30 -20.32
N GLU A 62 -16.34 25.14 -19.19
CA GLU A 62 -15.07 25.84 -18.92
C GLU A 62 -13.88 25.17 -19.63
N LEU A 63 -14.05 23.93 -20.11
CA LEU A 63 -13.04 23.14 -20.83
C LEU A 63 -13.69 22.26 -21.92
N GLU A 64 -13.02 22.08 -23.06
CA GLU A 64 -13.49 21.18 -24.13
C GLU A 64 -13.27 19.70 -23.78
N LYS A 65 -14.20 18.79 -24.15
CA LYS A 65 -14.06 17.34 -23.87
C LYS A 65 -12.80 16.73 -24.51
N SER A 66 -12.36 17.23 -25.66
CA SER A 66 -11.08 16.90 -26.32
C SER A 66 -9.89 17.26 -25.44
N THR A 67 -9.79 18.53 -25.07
CA THR A 67 -8.69 19.09 -24.28
C THR A 67 -8.63 18.48 -22.87
N ALA A 68 -9.79 18.21 -22.25
CA ALA A 68 -9.88 17.48 -20.99
C ALA A 68 -9.30 16.06 -21.06
N LYS A 69 -9.63 15.29 -22.11
CA LYS A 69 -9.09 13.93 -22.34
C LYS A 69 -7.58 13.93 -22.53
N ASN A 70 -7.06 14.85 -23.34
CA ASN A 70 -5.62 14.99 -23.58
C ASN A 70 -4.88 15.29 -22.27
N LEU A 71 -5.39 16.25 -21.48
CA LEU A 71 -4.83 16.60 -20.17
C LEU A 71 -4.91 15.43 -19.16
N GLN A 72 -5.91 14.55 -19.27
CA GLN A 72 -6.02 13.35 -18.44
C GLN A 72 -5.01 12.25 -18.86
N HIS A 73 -4.73 12.11 -20.16
CA HIS A 73 -3.67 11.24 -20.66
C HIS A 73 -2.28 11.75 -20.24
N ASP A 74 -1.99 13.04 -20.48
CA ASP A 74 -0.76 13.71 -20.07
C ASP A 74 -0.55 13.54 -18.55
N TYR A 75 -1.58 13.76 -17.73
CA TYR A 75 -1.53 13.55 -16.28
C TYR A 75 -1.10 12.12 -15.91
N PHE A 76 -1.74 11.10 -16.48
CA PHE A 76 -1.41 9.71 -16.16
C PHE A 76 -0.01 9.30 -16.64
N ALA A 77 0.44 9.80 -17.80
CA ALA A 77 1.81 9.62 -18.26
C ALA A 77 2.83 10.30 -17.32
N CYS A 78 2.50 11.49 -16.80
CA CYS A 78 3.32 12.18 -15.81
C CYS A 78 3.35 11.46 -14.45
N GLN A 79 2.25 10.81 -14.04
CA GLN A 79 2.24 9.96 -12.84
C GLN A 79 3.16 8.73 -13.02
N ASP A 80 3.06 8.03 -14.16
CA ASP A 80 3.91 6.85 -14.42
C ASP A 80 5.42 7.18 -14.34
N HIS A 81 5.84 8.36 -14.81
CA HIS A 81 7.23 8.84 -14.68
C HIS A 81 7.59 9.32 -13.26
N LEU A 82 6.66 9.98 -12.56
CA LEU A 82 6.88 10.47 -11.19
C LEU A 82 7.18 9.32 -10.22
N GLU A 83 6.50 8.18 -10.38
CA GLU A 83 6.72 7.00 -9.55
C GLU A 83 8.09 6.33 -9.79
N GLU A 84 8.64 6.42 -11.00
CA GLU A 84 10.01 5.95 -11.31
C GLU A 84 11.08 6.88 -10.73
N VAL A 85 10.83 8.19 -10.69
CA VAL A 85 11.68 9.14 -9.96
C VAL A 85 11.65 8.87 -8.45
N LEU A 86 10.47 8.57 -7.89
CA LEU A 86 10.31 8.27 -6.47
C LEU A 86 11.06 7.00 -6.05
N ASP A 87 11.07 5.94 -6.87
CA ASP A 87 11.86 4.73 -6.59
C ASP A 87 13.35 5.05 -6.41
N VAL A 88 13.93 5.78 -7.36
CA VAL A 88 15.36 6.12 -7.35
C VAL A 88 15.70 6.96 -6.11
N VAL A 89 14.87 7.95 -5.78
CA VAL A 89 15.07 8.78 -4.58
C VAL A 89 14.93 7.96 -3.29
N LEU A 90 13.95 7.05 -3.20
CA LEU A 90 13.72 6.22 -2.01
C LEU A 90 14.78 5.12 -1.84
N ALA A 91 15.27 4.51 -2.92
CA ALA A 91 16.38 3.56 -2.89
C ALA A 91 17.68 4.24 -2.44
N ASN A 92 18.04 5.37 -3.05
CA ASN A 92 19.22 6.15 -2.67
C ASN A 92 19.16 6.59 -1.20
N GLN A 93 18.02 7.07 -0.70
CA GLN A 93 17.86 7.44 0.71
C GLN A 93 18.07 6.25 1.66
N ARG A 94 17.57 5.06 1.33
CA ARG A 94 17.75 3.85 2.15
C ARG A 94 19.18 3.33 2.12
N TYR A 95 19.82 3.32 0.94
CA TYR A 95 21.25 3.04 0.79
C TYR A 95 22.10 3.99 1.67
N VAL A 96 21.87 5.30 1.54
CA VAL A 96 22.57 6.34 2.34
C VAL A 96 22.41 6.12 3.84
N LEU A 97 21.21 5.78 4.31
CA LEU A 97 20.95 5.52 5.73
C LEU A 97 21.61 4.22 6.21
N ALA A 98 21.65 3.19 5.37
CA ALA A 98 22.29 1.90 5.68
C ALA A 98 23.83 2.01 5.67
N GLU A 99 24.42 2.66 4.66
CA GLU A 99 25.86 2.92 4.61
C GLU A 99 26.30 3.73 5.84
N ARG A 100 25.59 4.82 6.14
CA ARG A 100 25.83 5.64 7.33
C ARG A 100 25.71 4.83 8.63
N HIS A 101 24.81 3.85 8.71
CA HIS A 101 24.75 2.93 9.84
C HIS A 101 26.00 2.03 9.92
N ALA A 102 26.43 1.44 8.80
CA ALA A 102 27.66 0.65 8.72
C ALA A 102 28.91 1.47 9.11
N GLN A 103 29.05 2.68 8.57
CA GLN A 103 30.12 3.63 8.91
C GLN A 103 30.16 3.93 10.41
N ARG A 104 28.99 4.19 11.02
CA ARG A 104 28.87 4.43 12.46
C ARG A 104 29.24 3.20 13.30
N ARG A 105 28.89 1.99 12.86
CA ARG A 105 29.32 0.74 13.53
C ARG A 105 30.84 0.59 13.48
N PHE A 106 31.46 0.83 12.32
CA PHE A 106 32.91 0.81 12.17
C PHE A 106 33.60 1.82 13.09
N LEU A 107 33.12 3.08 13.13
CA LEU A 107 33.69 4.11 13.98
C LEU A 107 33.53 3.79 15.48
N VAL A 108 32.35 3.33 15.91
CA VAL A 108 32.11 2.88 17.29
C VAL A 108 32.98 1.67 17.66
N HIS A 109 33.18 0.71 16.75
CA HIS A 109 34.10 -0.41 16.96
C HIS A 109 35.55 0.07 17.13
N SER A 110 36.01 1.03 16.30
CA SER A 110 37.35 1.63 16.42
C SER A 110 37.57 2.46 17.69
N LEU A 111 36.49 2.87 18.37
CA LEU A 111 36.54 3.47 19.71
C LEU A 111 36.45 2.40 20.80
N HIS A 112 35.79 1.27 20.53
CA HIS A 112 35.64 0.18 21.48
C HIS A 112 36.95 -0.61 21.67
N SER A 113 37.70 -0.86 20.60
CA SER A 113 39.01 -1.53 20.66
C SER A 113 40.06 -0.76 21.47
N LEU A 114 39.90 0.55 21.67
CA LEU A 114 40.72 1.31 22.63
C LEU A 114 40.46 0.88 24.09
N ASN A 115 39.23 0.49 24.43
CA ASN A 115 38.92 -0.07 25.76
C ASN A 115 39.47 -1.50 25.89
N SER A 116 39.57 -2.25 24.79
CA SER A 116 40.29 -3.54 24.75
C SER A 116 41.78 -3.33 24.99
N LEU A 117 42.43 -2.36 24.34
CA LEU A 117 43.83 -2.00 24.61
C LEU A 117 44.07 -1.63 26.08
N ILE A 118 43.17 -0.85 26.70
CA ILE A 118 43.22 -0.56 28.14
C ILE A 118 43.12 -1.87 28.95
N SER A 119 42.11 -2.69 28.67
CA SER A 119 41.83 -3.91 29.43
C SER A 119 43.00 -4.90 29.34
N ASP A 120 43.48 -5.20 28.12
CA ASP A 120 44.61 -6.09 27.87
C ASP A 120 45.89 -5.59 28.57
N THR A 121 46.16 -4.27 28.55
CA THR A 121 47.36 -3.68 29.15
C THR A 121 47.34 -3.70 30.68
N PHE A 122 46.21 -3.33 31.30
CA PHE A 122 46.08 -3.36 32.76
C PHE A 122 46.01 -4.80 33.30
N THR A 123 45.30 -5.71 32.62
CA THR A 123 45.25 -7.13 33.01
C THR A 123 46.62 -7.79 32.87
N SER A 124 47.32 -7.59 31.75
CA SER A 124 48.68 -8.11 31.55
C SER A 124 49.65 -7.56 32.61
N THR A 125 49.58 -6.26 32.92
CA THR A 125 50.47 -5.68 33.94
C THR A 125 50.17 -6.21 35.34
N SER A 126 48.90 -6.45 35.69
CA SER A 126 48.56 -7.12 36.96
C SER A 126 49.18 -8.52 37.02
N SER A 127 48.96 -9.36 35.99
CA SER A 127 49.55 -10.71 35.97
C SER A 127 51.08 -10.71 35.97
N ASN A 128 51.71 -9.71 35.36
CA ASN A 128 53.16 -9.56 35.37
C ASN A 128 53.67 -9.18 36.77
N LEU A 129 53.02 -8.24 37.46
CA LEU A 129 53.33 -7.92 38.85
C LEU A 129 53.15 -9.14 39.76
N ASP A 130 52.03 -9.87 39.61
CA ASP A 130 51.74 -11.04 40.44
C ASP A 130 52.73 -12.19 40.20
N SER A 131 53.17 -12.41 38.94
CA SER A 131 54.24 -13.37 38.61
C SER A 131 55.60 -12.96 39.18
N TRP A 132 55.91 -11.66 39.17
CA TRP A 132 57.16 -11.10 39.68
C TRP A 132 57.24 -11.16 41.21
N PHE A 133 56.17 -10.77 41.92
CA PHE A 133 56.08 -10.92 43.37
C PHE A 133 56.09 -12.39 43.81
N THR A 134 55.42 -13.30 43.09
CA THR A 134 55.48 -14.74 43.40
C THR A 134 56.84 -15.37 43.11
N HIS A 135 57.61 -14.87 42.14
CA HIS A 135 59.00 -15.25 41.95
C HIS A 135 59.89 -14.79 43.11
N ILE A 136 59.76 -13.52 43.53
CA ILE A 136 60.53 -12.96 44.67
C ILE A 136 60.21 -13.67 45.98
N ARG A 137 58.93 -14.03 46.23
CA ARG A 137 58.50 -14.83 47.39
C ARG A 137 59.14 -16.23 47.43
N ARG A 138 59.62 -16.78 46.30
CA ARG A 138 60.31 -18.08 46.23
C ARG A 138 61.83 -18.02 46.45
N GLY A 139 62.45 -16.83 46.35
CA GLY A 139 63.92 -16.71 46.38
C GLY A 139 64.50 -15.68 47.36
N SER A 140 63.70 -14.78 47.92
CA SER A 140 64.21 -13.75 48.84
C SER A 140 64.29 -14.22 50.30
N THR A 141 65.13 -13.54 51.09
CA THR A 141 65.22 -13.69 52.56
C THR A 141 64.34 -12.68 53.31
N VAL A 142 63.41 -12.00 52.63
CA VAL A 142 62.53 -10.97 53.20
C VAL A 142 61.25 -11.64 53.75
N PRO A 143 60.72 -11.23 54.92
CA PRO A 143 59.48 -11.81 55.46
C PRO A 143 58.31 -11.67 54.47
N ALA A 144 57.57 -12.77 54.27
CA ALA A 144 56.46 -12.82 53.30
C ALA A 144 55.43 -11.69 53.53
N GLU A 145 55.11 -11.38 54.79
CA GLU A 145 54.21 -10.29 55.17
C GLU A 145 54.60 -8.92 54.59
N GLN A 146 55.91 -8.64 54.44
CA GLN A 146 56.41 -7.38 53.88
C GLN A 146 56.34 -7.39 52.34
N ILE A 147 56.57 -8.55 51.72
CA ILE A 147 56.40 -8.75 50.27
C ILE A 147 54.92 -8.60 49.90
N ASP A 148 54.02 -9.16 50.71
CA ASP A 148 52.58 -9.15 50.51
C ASP A 148 52.01 -7.72 50.69
N GLN A 149 52.50 -6.95 51.67
CA GLN A 149 52.20 -5.51 51.80
C GLN A 149 52.67 -4.69 50.58
N LEU A 150 53.83 -5.02 50.01
CA LEU A 150 54.32 -4.37 48.79
C LEU A 150 53.55 -4.79 47.53
N GLN A 151 53.12 -6.06 47.43
CA GLN A 151 52.23 -6.54 46.37
C GLN A 151 50.88 -5.83 46.44
N GLU A 152 50.26 -5.76 47.61
CA GLU A 152 48.98 -5.08 47.83
C GLU A 152 49.10 -3.56 47.51
N LYS A 153 50.21 -2.92 47.89
CA LYS A 153 50.48 -1.51 47.55
C LYS A 153 50.65 -1.30 46.04
N ALA A 154 51.38 -2.16 45.35
CA ALA A 154 51.56 -2.07 43.89
C ALA A 154 50.25 -2.31 43.13
N GLN A 155 49.43 -3.28 43.57
CA GLN A 155 48.09 -3.52 43.04
C GLN A 155 47.15 -2.32 43.29
N LYS A 156 47.19 -1.72 44.49
CA LYS A 156 46.42 -0.50 44.82
C LYS A 156 46.79 0.67 43.89
N GLU A 157 48.08 0.93 43.66
CA GLU A 157 48.48 1.98 42.70
C GLU A 157 48.05 1.66 41.26
N LEU A 158 48.11 0.40 40.82
CA LEU A 158 47.62 0.00 39.49
C LEU A 158 46.12 0.28 39.32
N VAL A 159 45.31 0.02 40.36
CA VAL A 159 43.88 0.35 40.38
C VAL A 159 43.66 1.87 40.43
N MET A 160 44.45 2.61 41.22
CA MET A 160 44.36 4.09 41.28
C MET A 160 44.69 4.73 39.93
N VAL A 161 45.73 4.28 39.22
CA VAL A 161 46.07 4.78 37.88
C VAL A 161 44.95 4.46 36.88
N ARG A 162 44.31 3.30 36.98
CA ARG A 162 43.12 2.96 36.17
C ARG A 162 41.95 3.91 36.46
N GLN A 163 41.67 4.21 37.73
CA GLN A 163 40.61 5.15 38.11
C GLN A 163 40.91 6.56 37.58
N ARG A 164 42.15 7.07 37.73
CA ARG A 164 42.58 8.36 37.17
C ARG A 164 42.38 8.41 35.64
N LEU A 165 42.70 7.34 34.93
CA LEU A 165 42.47 7.19 33.48
C LEU A 165 40.97 7.28 33.12
N ASP A 166 40.11 6.52 33.79
CA ASP A 166 38.66 6.54 33.54
C ASP A 166 38.03 7.90 33.87
N GLU A 167 38.49 8.55 34.95
CA GLU A 167 38.09 9.90 35.34
C GLU A 167 38.54 10.96 34.31
N ALA A 168 39.80 10.94 33.89
CA ALA A 168 40.31 11.86 32.86
C ALA A 168 39.58 11.68 31.53
N LEU A 169 39.36 10.44 31.08
CA LEU A 169 38.53 10.15 29.91
C LEU A 169 37.08 10.65 30.11
N SER A 170 36.52 10.62 31.33
CA SER A 170 35.19 11.20 31.60
C SER A 170 35.17 12.74 31.47
N GLN A 171 36.28 13.42 31.78
CA GLN A 171 36.39 14.88 31.72
C GLN A 171 36.54 15.33 30.26
N GLU A 172 37.46 14.72 29.51
CA GLU A 172 37.67 14.96 28.08
C GLU A 172 36.39 14.72 27.25
N ARG A 173 35.69 13.60 27.50
CA ARG A 173 34.40 13.30 26.84
C ARG A 173 33.31 14.34 27.16
N ARG A 174 33.37 15.01 28.32
CA ARG A 174 32.47 16.13 28.66
C ARG A 174 32.87 17.42 27.96
N ALA A 175 34.17 17.74 27.92
CA ALA A 175 34.69 18.95 27.29
C ALA A 175 34.38 19.03 25.78
N MET A 176 34.66 17.96 25.03
CA MET A 176 34.45 17.94 23.57
C MET A 176 32.96 18.02 23.16
N ARG A 177 32.04 17.54 24.01
CA ARG A 177 30.64 17.28 23.64
C ARG A 177 29.91 18.50 23.08
N CYS A 178 30.09 19.66 23.69
CA CYS A 178 29.37 20.88 23.27
C CYS A 178 29.90 21.44 21.95
N GLY A 179 31.22 21.42 21.74
CA GLY A 179 31.85 21.89 20.49
C GLY A 179 31.42 21.03 19.29
N LEU A 180 31.50 19.70 19.43
CA LEU A 180 31.09 18.77 18.37
C LEU A 180 29.60 18.90 18.01
N ILE A 181 28.71 19.06 19.00
CA ILE A 181 27.28 19.27 18.75
C ILE A 181 27.01 20.63 18.09
N LYS A 182 27.74 21.68 18.46
CA LYS A 182 27.61 23.02 17.86
C LYS A 182 28.04 23.00 16.39
N LYS A 183 29.29 22.61 16.09
CA LYS A 183 29.84 22.51 14.72
C LYS A 183 28.93 21.70 13.80
N ARG A 184 28.39 20.57 14.29
CA ARG A 184 27.47 19.73 13.52
C ARG A 184 26.17 20.43 13.15
N ARG A 185 25.57 21.20 14.06
CA ARG A 185 24.29 21.88 13.82
C ARG A 185 24.44 23.02 12.82
N GLU A 186 25.54 23.76 12.92
CA GLU A 186 25.86 24.89 12.03
C GLU A 186 26.01 24.37 10.59
N LEU A 187 26.95 23.48 10.33
CA LEU A 187 27.23 22.99 8.98
C LEU A 187 26.04 22.24 8.33
N ILE A 188 25.24 21.51 9.10
CA ILE A 188 24.00 20.88 8.58
C ILE A 188 22.92 21.93 8.28
N SER A 189 22.78 22.99 9.09
CA SER A 189 21.88 24.10 8.81
C SER A 189 22.27 24.82 7.51
N ASP A 190 23.56 25.10 7.34
CA ASP A 190 24.09 25.82 6.17
C ASP A 190 23.87 25.01 4.87
N MET A 191 24.16 23.70 4.92
CA MET A 191 23.86 22.78 3.81
C MET A 191 22.37 22.74 3.47
N LEU A 192 21.49 22.63 4.48
CA LEU A 192 20.04 22.63 4.25
C LEU A 192 19.51 23.97 3.69
N GLN A 193 20.15 25.10 4.00
CA GLN A 193 19.83 26.39 3.38
C GLN A 193 20.23 26.42 1.89
N ILE A 194 21.43 25.92 1.55
CA ILE A 194 21.90 25.81 0.15
C ILE A 194 20.96 24.90 -0.67
N GLN A 195 20.63 23.72 -0.13
CA GLN A 195 19.73 22.77 -0.78
C GLN A 195 18.31 23.35 -0.95
N LYS A 196 17.79 24.08 0.05
CA LYS A 196 16.52 24.79 -0.03
C LYS A 196 16.55 25.96 -1.03
N GLN A 197 17.70 26.58 -1.28
CA GLN A 197 17.83 27.59 -2.32
C GLN A 197 17.79 26.97 -3.72
N ARG A 198 18.63 25.95 -4.00
CA ARG A 198 18.62 25.22 -5.29
C ARG A 198 17.22 24.66 -5.63
N GLN A 199 16.49 24.19 -4.60
CA GLN A 199 15.09 23.76 -4.75
C GLN A 199 14.17 24.89 -5.23
N LYS A 200 14.31 26.12 -4.69
CA LYS A 200 13.57 27.29 -5.19
C LYS A 200 13.95 27.60 -6.63
N ASP A 201 15.24 27.58 -6.94
CA ASP A 201 15.77 27.96 -8.25
C ASP A 201 15.20 27.05 -9.36
N LEU A 202 15.21 25.73 -9.15
CA LEU A 202 14.57 24.76 -10.06
C LEU A 202 13.04 24.97 -10.14
N SER A 203 12.38 25.30 -9.03
CA SER A 203 10.95 25.68 -9.02
C SER A 203 10.64 27.09 -9.58
N GLY A 204 11.67 27.87 -9.92
CA GLY A 204 11.59 29.18 -10.54
C GLY A 204 11.69 29.08 -12.06
N LEU A 205 12.59 28.23 -12.57
CA LEU A 205 12.74 27.93 -14.00
C LEU A 205 11.41 27.51 -14.64
N SER A 206 10.63 26.65 -13.99
CA SER A 206 9.31 26.20 -14.46
C SER A 206 8.20 27.26 -14.43
N LYS A 207 8.50 28.50 -14.02
CA LYS A 207 7.60 29.66 -14.08
C LYS A 207 8.06 30.74 -15.07
N GLY A 208 9.29 30.61 -15.61
CA GLY A 208 9.87 31.54 -16.57
C GLY A 208 9.81 31.06 -18.03
N LEU A 209 9.54 29.77 -18.27
CA LEU A 209 9.26 29.24 -19.60
C LEU A 209 7.77 29.31 -19.89
N GLU A 210 7.40 30.08 -20.92
CA GLU A 210 6.04 30.17 -21.47
C GLU A 210 5.77 29.08 -22.53
N GLY A 211 6.77 28.25 -22.85
CA GLY A 211 6.69 27.11 -23.77
C GLY A 211 6.39 25.78 -23.08
N LYS A 212 6.02 24.76 -23.86
CA LYS A 212 5.71 23.39 -23.39
C LYS A 212 6.97 22.72 -22.82
N ILE A 213 7.16 22.80 -21.51
CA ILE A 213 8.24 22.12 -20.78
C ILE A 213 8.08 20.60 -20.95
N ASP A 214 9.13 19.90 -21.38
CA ASP A 214 9.17 18.44 -21.31
C ASP A 214 9.16 18.00 -19.84
N VAL A 215 8.08 17.32 -19.44
CA VAL A 215 7.87 16.88 -18.07
C VAL A 215 8.83 15.74 -17.70
N ALA A 216 9.27 14.90 -18.65
CA ALA A 216 10.24 13.85 -18.39
C ALA A 216 11.61 14.45 -18.04
N GLN A 217 12.12 15.40 -18.85
CA GLN A 217 13.34 16.16 -18.54
C GLN A 217 13.22 16.91 -17.21
N HIS A 218 12.10 17.60 -16.95
CA HIS A 218 11.90 18.31 -15.69
C HIS A 218 11.90 17.36 -14.48
N LEU A 219 11.20 16.22 -14.55
CA LEU A 219 11.21 15.18 -13.51
C LEU A 219 12.60 14.57 -13.30
N HIS A 220 13.37 14.36 -14.37
CA HIS A 220 14.75 13.88 -14.28
C HIS A 220 15.69 14.91 -13.61
N CYS A 221 15.52 16.21 -13.88
CA CYS A 221 16.21 17.28 -13.14
C CYS A 221 15.88 17.24 -11.64
N TRP A 222 14.63 16.97 -11.25
CA TRP A 222 14.24 16.76 -9.85
C TRP A 222 14.85 15.49 -9.25
N GLN A 223 14.85 14.37 -9.98
CA GLN A 223 15.50 13.11 -9.57
C GLN A 223 16.98 13.32 -9.23
N ASN A 224 17.71 14.01 -10.13
CA ASN A 224 19.13 14.28 -9.98
C ASN A 224 19.40 15.24 -8.83
N LEU A 225 18.61 16.32 -8.68
CA LEU A 225 18.74 17.27 -7.58
C LEU A 225 18.49 16.61 -6.21
N LEU A 226 17.42 15.82 -6.08
CA LEU A 226 17.07 15.14 -4.83
C LEU A 226 18.08 14.04 -4.48
N THR A 227 18.59 13.31 -5.48
CA THR A 227 19.66 12.32 -5.29
C THR A 227 20.94 12.99 -4.82
N ALA A 228 21.40 14.05 -5.51
CA ALA A 228 22.57 14.82 -5.12
C ALA A 228 22.43 15.40 -3.70
N HIS A 229 21.28 15.98 -3.35
CA HIS A 229 21.04 16.49 -2.00
C HIS A 229 21.15 15.41 -0.92
N SER A 230 20.71 14.17 -1.21
CA SER A 230 20.83 13.05 -0.28
C SER A 230 22.29 12.60 -0.09
N LEU A 231 23.10 12.64 -1.14
CA LEU A 231 24.52 12.29 -1.12
C LEU A 231 25.38 13.37 -0.45
N GLU A 232 25.22 14.65 -0.81
CA GLU A 232 25.93 15.78 -0.17
C GLU A 232 25.72 15.79 1.36
N LEU A 233 24.48 15.55 1.80
CA LEU A 233 24.14 15.50 3.22
C LEU A 233 24.70 14.23 3.89
N ALA A 234 24.80 13.12 3.18
CA ALA A 234 25.43 11.89 3.66
C ALA A 234 26.95 12.07 3.85
N GLU A 235 27.64 12.61 2.84
CA GLU A 235 29.07 12.89 2.86
C GLU A 235 29.43 13.87 3.97
N LEU A 236 28.72 15.01 4.08
CA LEU A 236 28.91 15.96 5.17
C LEU A 236 28.74 15.30 6.54
N ILE A 237 27.73 14.44 6.70
CA ILE A 237 27.47 13.74 7.96
C ILE A 237 28.53 12.67 8.27
N ASN A 238 29.00 11.94 7.26
CA ASN A 238 30.05 10.93 7.41
C ASN A 238 31.39 11.60 7.77
N ASN A 239 31.76 12.67 7.06
CA ASN A 239 32.94 13.48 7.37
C ASN A 239 32.91 14.03 8.81
N LEU A 240 31.76 14.53 9.27
CA LEU A 240 31.57 15.00 10.66
C LEU A 240 31.57 13.88 11.70
N ASP A 241 31.11 12.68 11.36
CA ASP A 241 31.18 11.51 12.24
C ASP A 241 32.63 10.97 12.32
N GLU A 242 33.37 10.99 11.20
CA GLU A 242 34.77 10.55 11.09
C GLU A 242 35.75 11.51 11.77
N GLU A 243 35.61 12.83 11.57
CA GLU A 243 36.40 13.85 12.25
C GLU A 243 36.21 13.77 13.76
N ALA A 244 34.96 13.72 14.24
CA ALA A 244 34.65 13.55 15.65
C ALA A 244 35.25 12.25 16.22
N ALA A 245 35.22 11.15 15.47
CA ALA A 245 35.86 9.91 15.88
C ALA A 245 37.40 10.01 15.85
N ALA A 246 38.00 10.74 14.91
CA ALA A 246 39.44 11.00 14.86
C ALA A 246 39.92 11.81 16.07
N ASP A 247 39.22 12.91 16.41
CA ASP A 247 39.51 13.71 17.59
C ASP A 247 39.34 12.91 18.89
N ILE A 248 38.23 12.18 19.06
CA ILE A 248 38.03 11.35 20.24
C ILE A 248 39.14 10.29 20.36
N ARG A 249 39.50 9.59 19.26
CA ARG A 249 40.63 8.63 19.25
C ARG A 249 41.95 9.31 19.63
N LYS A 250 42.24 10.50 19.09
CA LYS A 250 43.46 11.29 19.36
C LYS A 250 43.53 11.80 20.80
N VAL A 251 42.41 12.14 21.43
CA VAL A 251 42.35 12.49 22.86
C VAL A 251 42.51 11.23 23.70
N THR A 252 41.69 10.20 23.47
CA THR A 252 41.73 8.94 24.22
C THR A 252 43.12 8.29 24.19
N MET A 253 43.79 8.23 23.03
CA MET A 253 45.14 7.68 22.94
C MET A 253 46.19 8.46 23.73
N ARG A 254 46.09 9.80 23.84
CA ARG A 254 47.00 10.59 24.68
C ARG A 254 46.81 10.28 26.17
N VAL A 255 45.57 10.18 26.64
CA VAL A 255 45.28 9.83 28.05
C VAL A 255 45.71 8.39 28.35
N ILE A 256 45.47 7.45 27.43
CA ILE A 256 45.98 6.07 27.51
C ILE A 256 47.51 6.05 27.61
N GLN A 257 48.22 6.79 26.75
CA GLN A 257 49.68 6.85 26.76
C GLN A 257 50.23 7.43 28.08
N GLY A 258 49.59 8.49 28.62
CA GLY A 258 49.95 9.05 29.94
C GLY A 258 49.79 8.02 31.07
N ALA A 259 48.61 7.38 31.16
CA ALA A 259 48.37 6.33 32.15
C ALA A 259 49.34 5.15 31.99
N ILE A 260 49.69 4.76 30.77
CA ILE A 260 50.69 3.70 30.51
C ILE A 260 52.09 4.12 30.95
N THR A 261 52.46 5.42 30.88
CA THR A 261 53.72 5.88 31.48
C THR A 261 53.70 5.83 33.00
N GLU A 262 52.59 6.15 33.67
CA GLU A 262 52.43 5.92 35.12
C GLU A 262 52.56 4.43 35.47
N VAL A 263 51.80 3.55 34.78
CA VAL A 263 51.82 2.09 34.99
C VAL A 263 53.24 1.50 34.88
N LYS A 264 54.03 1.96 33.90
CA LYS A 264 55.44 1.53 33.72
C LYS A 264 56.37 1.88 34.89
N THR A 265 56.01 2.82 35.75
CA THR A 265 56.82 3.16 36.93
C THR A 265 56.53 2.30 38.16
N ILE A 266 55.38 1.60 38.21
CA ILE A 266 54.92 0.85 39.39
C ILE A 266 55.91 -0.27 39.76
N GLN A 267 56.35 -1.08 38.78
CA GLN A 267 57.31 -2.16 39.02
C GLN A 267 58.70 -1.63 39.43
N PRO A 268 59.30 -0.62 38.76
CA PRO A 268 60.51 0.07 39.26
C PRO A 268 60.39 0.59 40.70
N PHE A 269 59.28 1.26 41.06
CA PHE A 269 59.08 1.74 42.43
C PHE A 269 58.96 0.61 43.45
N ALA A 270 58.28 -0.50 43.11
CA ALA A 270 58.22 -1.70 43.95
C ALA A 270 59.61 -2.35 44.09
N THR A 271 60.41 -2.39 43.03
CA THR A 271 61.79 -2.90 43.04
C THR A 271 62.68 -2.06 43.96
N GLN A 272 62.58 -0.74 43.88
CA GLN A 272 63.33 0.19 44.73
C GLN A 272 62.91 0.09 46.21
N ALA A 273 61.62 -0.12 46.49
CA ALA A 273 61.10 -0.34 47.84
C ALA A 273 61.60 -1.68 48.44
N LEU A 274 61.66 -2.75 47.64
CA LEU A 274 62.28 -4.02 48.07
C LEU A 274 63.78 -3.85 48.34
N LEU A 275 64.52 -3.15 47.47
CA LEU A 275 65.95 -2.86 47.68
C LEU A 275 66.21 -2.16 49.02
N THR A 276 65.32 -1.27 49.48
CA THR A 276 65.44 -0.61 50.80
C THR A 276 65.12 -1.50 52.00
N LEU A 277 64.63 -2.73 51.80
CA LEU A 277 64.37 -3.72 52.85
C LEU A 277 65.45 -4.82 52.94
N LEU A 278 66.41 -4.87 52.01
CA LEU A 278 67.50 -5.85 52.04
C LEU A 278 68.68 -5.36 52.91
N PRO A 279 69.35 -6.25 53.68
CA PRO A 279 70.57 -5.90 54.40
C PRO A 279 71.72 -5.49 53.47
N PRO A 280 72.55 -4.49 53.83
CA PRO A 280 73.70 -4.09 53.03
C PRO A 280 74.75 -5.22 52.97
N GLY A 281 74.88 -5.85 51.80
CA GLY A 281 75.81 -6.94 51.54
C GLY A 281 75.19 -8.20 50.91
N THR A 282 73.86 -8.32 50.89
CA THR A 282 73.17 -9.41 50.17
C THR A 282 73.29 -9.21 48.65
N GLN A 283 73.69 -10.24 47.89
CA GLN A 283 73.93 -10.08 46.45
C GLN A 283 72.64 -9.80 45.66
N CYS A 284 72.63 -8.69 44.92
CA CYS A 284 71.47 -8.23 44.13
C CYS A 284 71.11 -9.09 42.91
N SER A 285 71.87 -10.16 42.64
CA SER A 285 71.70 -11.05 41.47
C SER A 285 70.29 -11.63 41.32
N LEU A 286 69.54 -11.74 42.42
CA LEU A 286 68.17 -12.27 42.46
C LEU A 286 67.11 -11.26 41.95
N LEU A 287 67.45 -9.97 41.82
CA LEU A 287 66.59 -8.96 41.20
C LEU A 287 66.82 -8.81 39.69
N HIS A 288 67.89 -9.41 39.15
CA HIS A 288 68.17 -9.41 37.71
C HIS A 288 67.68 -10.72 37.06
N VAL A 289 66.38 -11.00 37.20
CA VAL A 289 65.73 -12.09 36.47
C VAL A 289 65.51 -11.65 35.03
N GLU A 290 66.43 -12.01 34.13
CA GLU A 290 65.98 -12.34 32.77
C GLU A 290 65.18 -13.65 32.87
N PRO A 291 63.96 -13.72 32.33
CA PRO A 291 63.24 -14.99 32.23
C PRO A 291 63.89 -15.84 31.13
N GLU A 292 64.15 -17.12 31.40
CA GLU A 292 64.82 -18.01 30.44
C GLU A 292 64.01 -18.15 29.13
N ALA A 293 64.51 -17.53 28.06
CA ALA A 293 63.90 -17.53 26.73
C ALA A 293 64.92 -17.58 25.57
N GLY A 294 66.09 -18.20 25.81
CA GLY A 294 67.10 -18.50 24.79
C GLY A 294 68.01 -17.32 24.38
N PRO A 295 69.22 -17.60 23.88
CA PRO A 295 70.18 -16.57 23.49
C PRO A 295 69.79 -15.92 22.15
N GLY A 296 69.10 -14.77 22.18
CA GLY A 296 68.76 -14.05 20.94
C GLY A 296 68.05 -12.69 21.04
N GLN A 297 67.40 -12.34 22.15
CA GLN A 297 66.64 -11.09 22.27
C GLN A 297 66.99 -10.29 23.54
N VAL A 298 68.06 -9.51 23.45
CA VAL A 298 68.49 -8.58 24.50
C VAL A 298 67.56 -7.34 24.53
N GLN A 299 67.15 -6.95 25.74
CA GLN A 299 66.40 -5.72 26.07
C GLN A 299 65.04 -5.51 25.37
N GLY A 300 63.92 -5.80 26.08
CA GLY A 300 62.65 -5.19 25.68
C GLY A 300 61.31 -5.77 26.15
N GLN A 301 61.24 -6.82 26.97
CA GLN A 301 59.97 -7.56 27.19
C GLN A 301 58.78 -6.71 27.70
N GLY A 302 59.01 -5.75 28.62
CA GLY A 302 57.97 -4.79 29.06
C GLY A 302 57.58 -3.70 28.05
N ALA A 303 58.31 -3.58 26.94
CA ALA A 303 57.93 -2.78 25.77
C ALA A 303 57.28 -3.65 24.68
N SER A 304 57.71 -4.90 24.56
CA SER A 304 57.24 -5.89 23.58
C SER A 304 55.73 -6.14 23.71
N THR A 305 55.22 -6.43 24.91
CA THR A 305 53.79 -6.71 25.13
C THR A 305 52.89 -5.51 24.79
N LEU A 306 53.32 -4.29 25.12
CA LEU A 306 52.61 -3.07 24.74
C LEU A 306 52.58 -2.87 23.22
N LEU A 307 53.72 -3.05 22.55
CA LEU A 307 53.81 -2.95 21.09
C LEU A 307 52.94 -4.03 20.41
N GLN A 308 52.91 -5.24 20.95
CA GLN A 308 52.06 -6.34 20.50
C GLN A 308 50.56 -6.01 20.62
N HIS A 309 50.12 -5.43 21.74
CA HIS A 309 48.72 -4.96 21.89
C HIS A 309 48.39 -3.79 20.95
N GLN A 310 49.34 -2.88 20.70
CA GLN A 310 49.16 -1.78 19.76
C GLN A 310 49.15 -2.26 18.30
N GLU A 311 49.91 -3.31 17.97
CA GLU A 311 49.87 -3.94 16.65
C GLU A 311 48.56 -4.71 16.44
N LYS A 312 48.11 -5.49 17.43
CA LYS A 312 46.79 -6.15 17.45
C LYS A 312 45.67 -5.14 17.15
N LEU A 313 45.65 -4.00 17.84
CA LEU A 313 44.70 -2.90 17.58
C LEU A 313 44.75 -2.39 16.12
N HIS A 314 45.93 -2.32 15.52
CA HIS A 314 46.10 -1.90 14.12
C HIS A 314 45.66 -2.99 13.12
N GLN A 315 45.87 -4.27 13.44
CA GLN A 315 45.37 -5.41 12.67
C GLN A 315 43.84 -5.51 12.74
N GLU A 316 43.24 -5.32 13.92
CA GLU A 316 41.79 -5.20 14.13
C GLU A 316 41.19 -4.06 13.30
N GLY A 317 41.82 -2.88 13.33
CA GLY A 317 41.41 -1.73 12.50
C GLY A 317 41.43 -2.03 11.00
N LYS A 318 42.47 -2.73 10.51
CA LYS A 318 42.56 -3.20 9.12
C LYS A 318 41.52 -4.27 8.78
N ALA A 319 41.15 -5.13 9.72
CA ALA A 319 40.08 -6.11 9.51
C ALA A 319 38.71 -5.41 9.40
N ALA A 320 38.39 -4.54 10.36
CA ALA A 320 37.14 -3.79 10.39
C ALA A 320 36.94 -2.88 9.16
N LEU A 321 38.03 -2.31 8.61
CA LEU A 321 37.98 -1.51 7.38
C LEU A 321 37.64 -2.36 6.15
N ARG A 322 38.13 -3.60 6.05
CA ARG A 322 37.73 -4.53 4.97
C ARG A 322 36.26 -4.90 5.10
N THR A 323 35.80 -5.25 6.30
CA THR A 323 34.38 -5.53 6.57
C THR A 323 33.49 -4.36 6.14
N LEU A 324 33.91 -3.12 6.44
CA LEU A 324 33.21 -1.92 6.00
C LEU A 324 33.12 -1.81 4.47
N SER A 325 34.21 -2.08 3.73
CA SER A 325 34.20 -2.09 2.26
C SER A 325 33.20 -3.11 1.71
N CYS A 326 33.29 -4.36 2.16
CA CYS A 326 32.38 -5.42 1.73
C CYS A 326 30.91 -5.13 2.10
N THR A 327 30.64 -4.43 3.21
CA THR A 327 29.27 -3.96 3.50
C THR A 327 28.80 -2.82 2.61
N ARG A 328 29.68 -1.94 2.12
CA ARG A 328 29.34 -0.88 1.15
C ARG A 328 29.03 -1.47 -0.22
N GLU A 329 29.86 -2.41 -0.66
CA GLU A 329 29.67 -3.21 -1.88
C GLU A 329 28.31 -3.93 -1.82
N ALA A 330 28.07 -4.77 -0.80
CA ALA A 330 26.81 -5.50 -0.67
C ALA A 330 25.56 -4.60 -0.50
N LEU A 331 25.68 -3.42 0.12
CA LEU A 331 24.57 -2.47 0.21
C LEU A 331 24.24 -1.82 -1.14
N ARG A 332 25.25 -1.60 -1.99
CA ARG A 332 25.07 -1.10 -3.36
C ARG A 332 24.39 -2.16 -4.22
N ASP A 333 24.87 -3.41 -4.17
CA ASP A 333 24.28 -4.54 -4.89
C ASP A 333 22.79 -4.71 -4.53
N VAL A 334 22.45 -4.59 -3.24
CA VAL A 334 21.06 -4.63 -2.76
C VAL A 334 20.22 -3.47 -3.28
N MET A 335 20.76 -2.25 -3.33
CA MET A 335 20.05 -1.07 -3.86
C MET A 335 19.81 -1.18 -5.37
N GLU A 336 20.82 -1.58 -6.13
CA GLU A 336 20.75 -1.74 -7.59
C GLU A 336 19.79 -2.88 -7.97
N LYS A 337 19.85 -4.00 -7.23
CA LYS A 337 18.88 -5.10 -7.36
C LYS A 337 17.46 -4.66 -7.02
N GLU A 338 17.23 -3.93 -5.93
CA GLU A 338 15.87 -3.49 -5.56
C GLU A 338 15.27 -2.59 -6.64
N LEU A 339 16.05 -1.64 -7.16
CA LEU A 339 15.64 -0.78 -8.28
C LEU A 339 15.31 -1.59 -9.53
N GLN A 340 16.12 -2.61 -9.84
CA GLN A 340 15.87 -3.46 -11.00
C GLN A 340 14.58 -4.29 -10.85
N GLU A 341 14.38 -4.95 -9.70
CA GLU A 341 13.17 -5.73 -9.41
C GLU A 341 11.89 -4.86 -9.32
N GLN A 342 12.02 -3.55 -9.11
CA GLN A 342 10.93 -2.56 -9.12
C GLN A 342 10.65 -2.03 -10.54
N ARG A 343 11.67 -1.84 -11.38
CA ARG A 343 11.49 -1.55 -12.82
C ARG A 343 10.80 -2.71 -13.54
N GLU A 344 11.26 -3.93 -13.28
CA GLU A 344 10.68 -5.16 -13.85
C GLU A 344 9.21 -5.33 -13.46
N LEU A 345 8.88 -5.01 -12.20
CA LEU A 345 7.50 -4.96 -11.73
C LEU A 345 6.66 -3.94 -12.52
N ARG A 346 7.10 -2.67 -12.61
CA ARG A 346 6.38 -1.62 -13.34
C ARG A 346 6.20 -1.98 -14.82
N ALA A 347 7.24 -2.51 -15.46
CA ALA A 347 7.20 -2.99 -16.84
C ALA A 347 6.22 -4.15 -17.03
N HIS A 348 6.24 -5.15 -16.14
CA HIS A 348 5.29 -6.27 -16.16
C HIS A 348 3.85 -5.79 -16.02
N CYS A 349 3.57 -4.87 -15.10
CA CYS A 349 2.23 -4.32 -14.88
C CYS A 349 1.74 -3.50 -16.07
N ARG A 350 2.59 -2.64 -16.65
CA ARG A 350 2.26 -1.91 -17.89
C ARG A 350 1.98 -2.86 -19.05
N ALA A 351 2.76 -3.94 -19.19
CA ALA A 351 2.54 -4.96 -20.21
C ALA A 351 1.24 -5.76 -19.98
N PHE A 352 0.93 -6.13 -18.73
CA PHE A 352 -0.34 -6.78 -18.37
C PHE A 352 -1.54 -5.87 -18.70
N PHE A 353 -1.50 -4.61 -18.26
CA PHE A 353 -2.56 -3.64 -18.52
C PHE A 353 -2.76 -3.39 -20.02
N SER A 354 -1.67 -3.20 -20.78
CA SER A 354 -1.72 -3.02 -22.22
C SER A 354 -2.38 -4.23 -22.91
N ARG A 355 -1.97 -5.47 -22.56
CA ARG A 355 -2.59 -6.71 -23.07
C ARG A 355 -4.06 -6.87 -22.67
N LEU A 356 -4.41 -6.53 -21.43
CA LEU A 356 -5.79 -6.60 -20.92
C LEU A 356 -6.70 -5.65 -21.69
N CYS A 357 -6.24 -4.43 -21.97
CA CYS A 357 -6.97 -3.48 -22.81
C CYS A 357 -6.99 -3.91 -24.28
N SER A 358 -5.86 -4.29 -24.88
CA SER A 358 -5.76 -4.65 -26.31
C SER A 358 -6.50 -5.94 -26.70
N SER A 359 -6.78 -6.82 -25.74
CA SER A 359 -7.55 -8.07 -25.97
C SER A 359 -9.07 -7.87 -26.03
N GLN A 360 -9.57 -6.66 -25.72
CA GLN A 360 -11.00 -6.35 -25.81
C GLN A 360 -11.40 -5.99 -27.23
N LEU A 361 -12.64 -6.30 -27.60
CA LEU A 361 -13.23 -5.89 -28.88
C LEU A 361 -13.81 -4.47 -28.82
N THR A 362 -14.62 -4.15 -27.81
CA THR A 362 -15.23 -2.82 -27.63
C THR A 362 -14.78 -2.15 -26.34
N LEU A 363 -14.00 -1.08 -26.47
CA LEU A 363 -13.64 -0.16 -25.39
C LEU A 363 -13.77 1.27 -25.91
N CYS A 364 -14.62 2.08 -25.27
CA CYS A 364 -14.63 3.51 -25.54
C CYS A 364 -13.49 4.20 -24.76
N GLU A 365 -13.13 5.42 -25.15
CA GLU A 365 -12.11 6.20 -24.44
C GLU A 365 -12.47 6.40 -22.95
N ASP A 366 -13.76 6.59 -22.66
CA ASP A 366 -14.27 6.74 -21.29
C ASP A 366 -14.16 5.40 -20.49
N ASP A 367 -14.12 4.22 -21.15
CA ASP A 367 -13.79 2.91 -20.53
C ASP A 367 -12.29 2.76 -20.29
N GLN A 368 -11.45 3.14 -21.27
CA GLN A 368 -9.99 3.09 -21.15
C GLN A 368 -9.50 4.00 -20.00
N LEU A 369 -10.12 5.16 -19.82
CA LEU A 369 -9.86 6.07 -18.70
C LEU A 369 -10.28 5.47 -17.35
N ARG A 370 -11.44 4.79 -17.26
CA ARG A 370 -11.84 4.02 -16.06
C ARG A 370 -10.84 2.92 -15.73
N MET A 371 -10.39 2.17 -16.74
CA MET A 371 -9.37 1.13 -16.57
C MET A 371 -8.01 1.71 -16.13
N LYS A 372 -7.56 2.82 -16.72
CA LYS A 372 -6.29 3.47 -16.35
C LYS A 372 -6.33 4.04 -14.93
N LEU A 373 -7.48 4.54 -14.47
CA LEU A 373 -7.67 4.93 -13.06
C LEU A 373 -7.53 3.73 -12.12
N GLU A 374 -8.19 2.61 -12.40
CA GLU A 374 -8.08 1.38 -11.58
C GLU A 374 -6.65 0.83 -11.55
N PHE A 375 -5.95 0.88 -12.70
CA PHE A 375 -4.54 0.52 -12.81
C PHE A 375 -3.64 1.35 -11.89
N GLN A 376 -3.87 2.66 -11.77
CA GLN A 376 -3.09 3.47 -10.82
C GLN A 376 -3.42 3.14 -9.35
N LYS A 377 -4.67 2.76 -9.02
CA LYS A 377 -4.99 2.24 -7.67
C LYS A 377 -4.16 0.98 -7.39
N CYS A 378 -4.14 0.03 -8.33
CA CYS A 378 -3.39 -1.21 -8.20
C CYS A 378 -1.89 -0.93 -8.02
N LEU A 379 -1.27 -0.14 -8.91
CA LEU A 379 0.14 0.25 -8.78
C LEU A 379 0.46 0.90 -7.42
N SER A 380 -0.43 1.74 -6.90
CA SER A 380 -0.22 2.43 -5.63
C SER A 380 -0.03 1.48 -4.43
N VAL A 381 -0.54 0.25 -4.50
CA VAL A 381 -0.40 -0.82 -3.49
C VAL A 381 0.89 -1.63 -3.66
N MET A 382 1.50 -1.59 -4.85
CA MET A 382 2.52 -2.57 -5.26
C MET A 382 3.98 -2.15 -5.01
N ASP A 383 4.27 -0.85 -4.83
CA ASP A 383 5.65 -0.35 -4.71
C ASP A 383 6.52 -1.08 -3.68
N ARG A 384 7.71 -1.55 -4.12
CA ARG A 384 8.77 -2.10 -3.27
C ARG A 384 9.41 -1.03 -2.38
N CYS A 385 9.56 0.18 -2.89
CA CYS A 385 10.49 1.18 -2.32
C CYS A 385 10.04 1.89 -1.03
N LEU A 386 8.90 1.47 -0.46
CA LEU A 386 8.37 1.99 0.80
C LEU A 386 8.82 1.15 2.01
N VAL A 387 8.62 1.67 3.23
CA VAL A 387 9.15 1.05 4.45
C VAL A 387 8.48 -0.30 4.78
N LEU A 388 7.24 -0.51 4.34
CA LEU A 388 6.40 -1.63 4.78
C LEU A 388 6.99 -3.03 4.46
N PRO A 389 7.40 -3.38 3.22
CA PRO A 389 8.02 -4.68 2.94
C PRO A 389 9.22 -5.00 3.84
N HIS A 390 10.07 -4.01 4.14
CA HIS A 390 11.22 -4.18 5.03
C HIS A 390 10.80 -4.38 6.49
N ALA A 391 9.77 -3.67 6.95
CA ALA A 391 9.24 -3.82 8.31
C ALA A 391 8.56 -5.18 8.51
N VAL A 392 7.78 -5.66 7.54
CA VAL A 392 7.17 -7.01 7.57
C VAL A 392 8.25 -8.09 7.55
N SER A 393 9.24 -8.00 6.66
CA SER A 393 10.40 -8.91 6.63
C SER A 393 11.12 -8.97 7.99
N ARG A 394 11.35 -7.82 8.64
CA ARG A 394 11.90 -7.75 10.00
C ARG A 394 11.00 -8.42 11.04
N THR A 395 9.68 -8.20 11.02
CA THR A 395 8.77 -8.87 11.97
C THR A 395 8.76 -10.37 11.77
N LYS A 396 8.75 -10.85 10.52
CA LYS A 396 8.80 -12.27 10.20
C LYS A 396 10.10 -12.91 10.67
N LEU A 397 11.25 -12.28 10.41
CA LEU A 397 12.55 -12.72 10.92
C LEU A 397 12.56 -12.84 12.46
N GLN A 398 12.12 -11.80 13.18
CA GLN A 398 12.07 -11.85 14.65
C GLN A 398 11.06 -12.88 15.17
N SER A 399 9.95 -13.10 14.48
CA SER A 399 8.92 -14.09 14.86
C SER A 399 9.40 -15.52 14.63
N ALA A 400 10.05 -15.78 13.49
CA ALA A 400 10.63 -17.08 13.17
C ALA A 400 11.81 -17.44 14.10
N LEU A 401 12.68 -16.49 14.43
CA LEU A 401 13.75 -16.68 15.43
C LEU A 401 13.17 -16.93 16.83
N ALA A 402 12.10 -16.22 17.21
CA ALA A 402 11.42 -16.46 18.48
C ALA A 402 10.76 -17.86 18.53
N ALA A 403 10.15 -18.32 17.43
CA ALA A 403 9.59 -19.66 17.31
C ALA A 403 10.69 -20.74 17.39
N TRP A 404 11.78 -20.59 16.63
CA TRP A 404 12.93 -21.50 16.65
C TRP A 404 13.56 -21.61 18.05
N ARG A 405 13.72 -20.49 18.77
CA ARG A 405 14.24 -20.52 20.15
C ARG A 405 13.28 -21.24 21.08
N LYS A 406 11.96 -21.01 20.96
CA LYS A 406 10.93 -21.68 21.77
C LYS A 406 10.93 -23.19 21.54
N GLU A 407 11.04 -23.63 20.29
CA GLU A 407 11.19 -25.05 19.95
C GLU A 407 12.47 -25.63 20.54
N SER A 408 13.60 -24.91 20.42
CA SER A 408 14.88 -25.32 21.00
C SER A 408 14.83 -25.45 22.53
N GLU A 409 14.20 -24.50 23.24
CA GLU A 409 13.97 -24.60 24.70
C GLU A 409 13.10 -25.82 25.06
N GLN A 410 12.10 -26.16 24.23
CA GLN A 410 11.25 -27.34 24.43
C GLN A 410 12.00 -28.66 24.16
N GLN A 411 12.82 -28.73 23.10
CA GLN A 411 13.67 -29.89 22.81
C GLN A 411 14.67 -30.14 23.96
N MET A 412 15.32 -29.08 24.47
CA MET A 412 16.22 -29.15 25.64
C MET A 412 15.49 -29.65 26.89
N ALA A 413 14.28 -29.14 27.19
CA ALA A 413 13.47 -29.61 28.32
C ALA A 413 13.06 -31.09 28.18
N ASN A 414 12.75 -31.55 26.97
CA ASN A 414 12.38 -32.94 26.68
C ASN A 414 13.57 -33.92 26.76
N MET A 415 14.79 -33.47 26.48
CA MET A 415 16.01 -34.24 26.76
C MET A 415 16.26 -34.36 28.27
N GLN A 416 16.17 -33.24 29.00
CA GLN A 416 16.42 -33.20 30.45
C GLN A 416 15.37 -33.98 31.28
N SER A 417 14.15 -34.16 30.79
CA SER A 417 13.11 -34.95 31.47
C SER A 417 13.27 -36.46 31.25
N LYS A 418 13.62 -36.90 30.03
CA LYS A 418 13.88 -38.33 29.73
C LYS A 418 15.03 -38.92 30.55
N GLY A 419 16.05 -38.11 30.87
CA GLY A 419 17.19 -38.53 31.70
C GLY A 419 16.88 -38.83 33.17
N LYS A 420 15.66 -38.56 33.67
CA LYS A 420 15.29 -38.74 35.09
C LYS A 420 14.37 -39.94 35.38
N ALA A 421 14.22 -40.86 34.41
CA ALA A 421 13.30 -41.99 34.52
C ALA A 421 13.78 -43.16 35.40
N GLY A 422 15.02 -43.15 35.90
CA GLY A 422 15.54 -44.30 36.67
C GLY A 422 16.87 -44.07 37.38
N GLU A 423 16.87 -43.32 38.48
CA GLU A 423 17.83 -43.54 39.58
C GLU A 423 17.29 -43.02 40.92
N ALA A 424 17.73 -43.61 42.04
CA ALA A 424 17.13 -43.39 43.35
C ALA A 424 17.61 -42.07 44.01
N ARG A 425 16.68 -41.30 44.57
CA ARG A 425 16.91 -39.92 45.01
C ARG A 425 17.58 -39.83 46.39
N THR A 426 18.90 -39.63 46.42
CA THR A 426 19.64 -39.33 47.68
C THR A 426 20.54 -38.09 47.58
N LYS A 427 20.17 -37.04 48.32
CA LYS A 427 21.01 -35.93 48.82
C LYS A 427 22.05 -35.29 47.88
N THR A 428 21.76 -34.13 47.30
CA THR A 428 22.74 -33.03 47.14
C THR A 428 22.07 -31.72 46.68
N ASP A 429 21.98 -30.71 47.56
CA ASP A 429 21.51 -29.37 47.14
C ASP A 429 22.51 -28.70 46.17
N THR A 430 23.78 -29.12 46.20
CA THR A 430 24.83 -28.69 45.28
C THR A 430 24.66 -29.21 43.86
N SER A 431 24.10 -30.42 43.65
CA SER A 431 23.88 -30.95 42.30
C SER A 431 22.70 -30.26 41.62
N ASP A 432 21.61 -29.98 42.35
CA ASP A 432 20.49 -29.19 41.83
C ASP A 432 20.92 -27.74 41.53
N LEU A 433 21.82 -27.15 42.32
CA LEU A 433 22.41 -25.84 42.05
C LEU A 433 23.31 -25.81 40.80
N GLN A 434 24.08 -26.87 40.55
CA GLN A 434 24.89 -27.03 39.34
C GLN A 434 24.00 -27.24 38.11
N LEU A 435 22.99 -28.10 38.20
CA LEU A 435 22.03 -28.36 37.13
C LEU A 435 21.23 -27.09 36.76
N PHE A 436 20.90 -26.25 37.75
CA PHE A 436 20.35 -24.92 37.52
C PHE A 436 21.35 -23.97 36.82
N GLN A 437 22.64 -23.99 37.20
CA GLN A 437 23.67 -23.19 36.54
C GLN A 437 23.83 -23.57 35.06
N THR A 438 23.99 -24.87 34.76
CA THR A 438 24.06 -25.37 33.38
C THR A 438 22.82 -24.97 32.57
N ARG A 439 21.63 -25.05 33.16
CA ARG A 439 20.39 -24.62 32.51
C ARG A 439 20.32 -23.10 32.24
N LEU A 440 21.02 -22.25 33.00
CA LEU A 440 21.16 -20.83 32.67
C LEU A 440 22.14 -20.62 31.50
N GLU A 441 23.27 -21.32 31.53
CA GLU A 441 24.31 -21.28 30.49
C GLU A 441 23.76 -21.79 29.14
N ASP A 442 23.02 -22.90 29.14
CA ASP A 442 22.26 -23.42 28.00
C ASP A 442 21.36 -22.36 27.34
N ARG A 443 20.55 -21.67 28.17
CA ARG A 443 19.62 -20.64 27.67
C ARG A 443 20.34 -19.40 27.14
N ILE A 444 21.50 -19.08 27.72
CA ILE A 444 22.37 -18.01 27.20
C ILE A 444 22.97 -18.40 25.84
N GLN A 445 23.42 -19.65 25.66
CA GLN A 445 23.92 -20.14 24.37
C GLN A 445 22.86 -20.10 23.27
N LEU A 446 21.57 -20.28 23.59
CA LEU A 446 20.50 -20.17 22.59
C LEU A 446 20.41 -18.76 21.97
N PHE A 447 20.71 -17.70 22.72
CA PHE A 447 20.81 -16.32 22.18
C PHE A 447 22.10 -16.03 21.39
N GLU A 448 23.06 -16.96 21.42
CA GLU A 448 24.30 -16.88 20.64
C GLU A 448 24.10 -17.65 19.32
N LYS A 449 23.60 -18.90 19.39
CA LYS A 449 23.17 -19.72 18.24
C LYS A 449 22.07 -19.06 17.38
N GLU A 450 21.16 -18.30 17.98
CA GLU A 450 20.14 -17.51 17.27
C GLU A 450 20.74 -16.55 16.23
N LYS A 451 21.89 -15.93 16.52
CA LYS A 451 22.56 -14.97 15.61
C LYS A 451 23.23 -15.66 14.43
N GLU A 452 23.74 -16.88 14.67
CA GLU A 452 24.32 -17.73 13.63
C GLU A 452 23.21 -18.15 12.65
N MET A 453 22.06 -18.54 13.22
CA MET A 453 20.86 -18.97 12.49
C MET A 453 20.08 -17.83 11.81
N GLU A 454 20.30 -16.56 12.20
CA GLU A 454 19.66 -15.36 11.65
C GLU A 454 19.75 -15.30 10.10
N SER A 455 20.90 -15.65 9.54
CA SER A 455 21.12 -15.71 8.08
C SER A 455 20.27 -16.77 7.37
N SER A 456 20.19 -17.98 7.94
CA SER A 456 19.40 -19.09 7.37
C SER A 456 17.90 -18.85 7.48
N VAL A 457 17.44 -18.25 8.58
CA VAL A 457 16.04 -17.86 8.76
C VAL A 457 15.67 -16.69 7.84
N MET A 458 16.55 -15.70 7.67
CA MET A 458 16.33 -14.59 6.73
C MET A 458 16.10 -15.09 5.30
N ASN A 459 16.89 -16.07 4.82
CA ASN A 459 16.68 -16.64 3.49
C ASN A 459 15.29 -17.29 3.33
N LYS A 460 14.78 -17.96 4.37
CA LYS A 460 13.40 -18.52 4.36
C LYS A 460 12.33 -17.43 4.35
N VAL A 461 12.52 -16.38 5.16
CA VAL A 461 11.61 -15.23 5.22
C VAL A 461 11.59 -14.46 3.90
N MET A 462 12.72 -14.35 3.20
CA MET A 462 12.76 -13.71 1.88
C MET A 462 12.01 -14.51 0.80
N GLU A 463 12.02 -15.84 0.87
CA GLU A 463 11.21 -16.68 -0.03
C GLU A 463 9.71 -16.63 0.35
N GLU A 464 9.37 -16.62 1.63
CA GLU A 464 7.99 -16.43 2.12
C GLU A 464 7.41 -15.07 1.66
N MET A 465 8.19 -13.99 1.81
CA MET A 465 7.86 -12.64 1.32
C MET A 465 7.76 -12.57 -0.22
N ARG A 466 8.42 -13.49 -0.94
CA ARG A 466 8.31 -13.60 -2.39
C ARG A 466 6.99 -14.26 -2.79
N VAL A 467 6.62 -15.37 -2.15
CA VAL A 467 5.37 -16.09 -2.45
C VAL A 467 4.16 -15.21 -2.15
N GLU A 468 4.11 -14.56 -0.98
CA GLU A 468 3.05 -13.60 -0.65
C GLU A 468 2.96 -12.47 -1.69
N ARG A 469 4.11 -11.96 -2.15
CA ARG A 469 4.13 -10.96 -3.22
C ARG A 469 3.53 -11.51 -4.51
N GLU A 470 3.87 -12.72 -4.93
CA GLU A 470 3.32 -13.34 -6.14
C GLU A 470 1.80 -13.60 -6.02
N ASP A 471 1.27 -13.79 -4.81
CA ASP A 471 -0.17 -13.84 -4.53
C ASP A 471 -0.82 -12.43 -4.54
N ASP A 472 -0.18 -11.42 -3.94
CA ASP A 472 -0.60 -10.01 -4.02
C ASP A 472 -0.72 -9.55 -5.48
N LEU A 473 0.27 -9.88 -6.32
CA LEU A 473 0.26 -9.55 -7.76
C LEU A 473 -0.95 -10.14 -8.49
N ARG A 474 -1.34 -11.38 -8.14
CA ARG A 474 -2.54 -12.02 -8.69
C ARG A 474 -3.81 -11.30 -8.23
N SER A 475 -3.91 -10.90 -6.95
CA SER A 475 -5.05 -10.13 -6.46
C SER A 475 -5.25 -8.78 -7.18
N GLN A 476 -4.17 -8.10 -7.58
CA GLN A 476 -4.25 -6.85 -8.34
C GLN A 476 -4.65 -7.10 -9.80
N ALA A 477 -4.17 -8.19 -10.41
CA ALA A 477 -4.61 -8.63 -11.73
C ALA A 477 -6.10 -9.01 -11.75
N ASP A 478 -6.58 -9.68 -10.70
CA ASP A 478 -7.99 -10.03 -10.51
C ASP A 478 -8.87 -8.78 -10.33
N SER A 479 -8.41 -7.76 -9.60
CA SER A 479 -9.11 -6.47 -9.49
C SER A 479 -9.30 -5.79 -10.85
N LEU A 480 -8.26 -5.78 -11.68
CA LEU A 480 -8.33 -5.24 -13.04
C LEU A 480 -9.24 -6.07 -13.95
N ALA A 481 -9.21 -7.39 -13.84
CA ALA A 481 -10.13 -8.28 -14.55
C ALA A 481 -11.60 -8.06 -14.11
N MET A 482 -11.84 -7.83 -12.82
CA MET A 482 -13.17 -7.55 -12.27
C MET A 482 -13.72 -6.19 -12.73
N GLN A 483 -12.86 -5.16 -12.81
CA GLN A 483 -13.25 -3.86 -13.38
C GLN A 483 -13.56 -3.97 -14.88
N MET A 484 -12.77 -4.73 -15.64
CA MET A 484 -13.03 -5.00 -17.06
C MET A 484 -14.34 -5.77 -17.26
N ALA A 485 -14.60 -6.81 -16.47
CA ALA A 485 -15.85 -7.56 -16.49
C ALA A 485 -17.06 -6.67 -16.11
N THR A 486 -16.88 -5.73 -15.18
CA THR A 486 -17.91 -4.77 -14.78
C THR A 486 -18.29 -3.82 -15.93
N ILE A 487 -17.32 -3.36 -16.72
CA ILE A 487 -17.56 -2.53 -17.92
C ILE A 487 -18.40 -3.30 -18.94
N HIS A 488 -18.01 -4.52 -19.28
CA HIS A 488 -18.76 -5.36 -20.25
C HIS A 488 -20.14 -5.76 -19.74
N TYR A 489 -20.28 -6.05 -18.45
CA TYR A 489 -21.59 -6.30 -17.82
C TYR A 489 -22.51 -5.09 -17.98
N GLN A 490 -22.01 -3.86 -17.76
CA GLN A 490 -22.80 -2.64 -17.94
C GLN A 490 -23.22 -2.38 -19.40
N LYS A 491 -22.39 -2.74 -20.39
CA LYS A 491 -22.78 -2.68 -21.82
C LYS A 491 -23.90 -3.68 -22.12
N ALA A 492 -23.71 -4.94 -21.69
CA ALA A 492 -24.70 -6.00 -21.86
C ALA A 492 -26.03 -5.68 -21.15
N GLU A 493 -26.00 -5.15 -19.92
CA GLU A 493 -27.19 -4.78 -19.13
C GLU A 493 -28.05 -3.74 -19.87
N ARG A 494 -27.45 -2.67 -20.40
CA ARG A 494 -28.17 -1.64 -21.18
C ARG A 494 -28.88 -2.25 -22.37
N LYS A 495 -28.17 -3.08 -23.15
CA LYS A 495 -28.71 -3.74 -24.34
C LYS A 495 -29.83 -4.73 -23.99
N THR A 496 -29.69 -5.48 -22.90
CA THR A 496 -30.72 -6.40 -22.41
C THR A 496 -31.98 -5.66 -21.97
N LYS A 497 -31.86 -4.55 -21.23
CA LYS A 497 -33.03 -3.74 -20.81
C LYS A 497 -33.87 -3.27 -22.00
N VAL A 498 -33.24 -2.74 -23.06
CA VAL A 498 -33.97 -2.28 -24.26
C VAL A 498 -34.62 -3.45 -25.02
N LEU A 499 -33.98 -4.62 -25.07
CA LEU A 499 -34.56 -5.82 -25.66
C LEU A 499 -35.73 -6.37 -24.83
N GLU A 500 -35.67 -6.28 -23.50
CA GLU A 500 -36.79 -6.61 -22.61
C GLU A 500 -37.95 -5.63 -22.79
N THR A 501 -37.71 -4.31 -22.89
CA THR A 501 -38.78 -3.31 -23.11
C THR A 501 -39.45 -3.46 -24.47
N SER A 502 -38.71 -3.60 -25.58
CA SER A 502 -39.33 -3.88 -26.90
C SER A 502 -40.14 -5.19 -26.87
N ARG A 503 -39.62 -6.26 -26.26
CA ARG A 503 -40.35 -7.53 -26.14
C ARG A 503 -41.64 -7.40 -25.32
N ALA A 504 -41.61 -6.58 -24.26
CA ALA A 504 -42.80 -6.25 -23.48
C ALA A 504 -43.80 -5.43 -24.31
N MET A 505 -43.35 -4.43 -25.08
CA MET A 505 -44.21 -3.64 -25.95
C MET A 505 -44.87 -4.49 -27.04
N LEU A 506 -44.12 -5.35 -27.74
CA LEU A 506 -44.67 -6.27 -28.75
C LEU A 506 -45.73 -7.23 -28.14
N THR A 507 -45.49 -7.70 -26.91
CA THR A 507 -46.47 -8.51 -26.18
C THR A 507 -47.72 -7.69 -25.85
N LEU A 508 -47.56 -6.45 -25.35
CA LEU A 508 -48.63 -5.52 -25.08
C LEU A 508 -49.43 -5.15 -26.34
N HIS A 509 -48.77 -4.91 -27.49
CA HIS A 509 -49.44 -4.66 -28.78
C HIS A 509 -50.40 -5.79 -29.11
N SER A 510 -49.94 -7.04 -29.04
CA SER A 510 -50.76 -8.22 -29.36
C SER A 510 -52.02 -8.32 -28.48
N LEU A 511 -51.88 -8.02 -27.18
CA LEU A 511 -52.98 -8.05 -26.22
C LEU A 511 -53.98 -6.91 -26.46
N LEU A 512 -53.50 -5.70 -26.73
CA LEU A 512 -54.35 -4.54 -27.03
C LEU A 512 -55.09 -4.71 -28.36
N ILE A 513 -54.40 -5.20 -29.40
CA ILE A 513 -55.00 -5.55 -30.70
C ILE A 513 -56.07 -6.64 -30.52
N GLN A 514 -55.82 -7.65 -29.69
CA GLN A 514 -56.83 -8.66 -29.39
C GLN A 514 -58.02 -8.07 -28.61
N GLN A 515 -57.80 -7.20 -27.62
CA GLN A 515 -58.92 -6.52 -26.93
C GLN A 515 -59.76 -5.65 -27.89
N LEU A 516 -59.12 -4.95 -28.84
CA LEU A 516 -59.83 -4.16 -29.85
C LEU A 516 -60.65 -5.04 -30.82
N ARG A 517 -60.18 -6.25 -31.15
CA ARG A 517 -60.95 -7.27 -31.89
C ARG A 517 -62.11 -7.82 -31.05
N ASP A 518 -61.84 -8.25 -29.82
CA ASP A 518 -62.82 -8.84 -28.88
C ASP A 518 -63.98 -7.84 -28.61
N ARG A 519 -63.65 -6.55 -28.45
CA ARG A 519 -64.61 -5.45 -28.19
C ARG A 519 -65.42 -5.02 -29.43
N LYS A 520 -65.08 -5.50 -30.63
CA LYS A 520 -65.64 -5.09 -31.95
C LYS A 520 -65.57 -3.59 -32.28
N SER A 521 -64.94 -2.78 -31.44
CA SER A 521 -64.74 -1.32 -31.62
C SER A 521 -63.58 -1.00 -32.58
N LEU A 522 -63.32 -1.87 -33.56
CA LEU A 522 -62.18 -1.77 -34.45
C LEU A 522 -62.57 -1.04 -35.74
N GLU A 523 -62.49 0.30 -35.70
CA GLU A 523 -62.55 1.10 -36.92
C GLU A 523 -61.33 0.75 -37.81
N ARG A 524 -61.59 -0.04 -38.87
CA ARG A 524 -60.55 -0.65 -39.69
C ARG A 524 -59.60 0.38 -40.30
N GLN A 525 -60.11 1.57 -40.62
CA GLN A 525 -59.36 2.67 -41.21
C GLN A 525 -58.36 3.29 -40.22
N ASP A 526 -58.78 3.50 -38.97
CA ASP A 526 -57.89 4.02 -37.91
C ASP A 526 -56.85 2.98 -37.46
N MET A 527 -57.22 1.70 -37.41
CA MET A 527 -56.24 0.63 -37.19
C MET A 527 -55.22 0.53 -38.33
N ALA A 528 -55.69 0.54 -39.59
CA ALA A 528 -54.80 0.52 -40.76
C ALA A 528 -53.85 1.72 -40.78
N LYS A 529 -54.36 2.92 -40.50
CA LYS A 529 -53.57 4.15 -40.35
C LYS A 529 -52.56 4.07 -39.20
N SER A 530 -52.96 3.50 -38.06
CA SER A 530 -52.08 3.34 -36.89
C SER A 530 -50.91 2.38 -37.16
N ILE A 531 -51.16 1.30 -37.89
CA ILE A 531 -50.15 0.33 -38.36
C ILE A 531 -49.27 0.98 -39.44
N GLN A 532 -49.85 1.62 -40.44
CA GLN A 532 -49.10 2.29 -41.52
C GLN A 532 -48.15 3.35 -40.96
N ASN A 533 -48.61 4.18 -40.02
CA ASN A 533 -47.77 5.18 -39.34
C ASN A 533 -46.67 4.56 -38.45
N HIS A 534 -46.77 3.28 -38.05
CA HIS A 534 -45.72 2.58 -37.30
C HIS A 534 -44.71 1.91 -38.26
N CYS A 535 -45.18 1.32 -39.37
CA CYS A 535 -44.30 0.85 -40.43
C CYS A 535 -43.45 2.00 -41.02
N LEU A 536 -44.07 3.15 -41.32
CA LEU A 536 -43.36 4.33 -41.80
C LEU A 536 -42.36 4.85 -40.77
N GLY A 537 -42.72 4.94 -39.48
CA GLY A 537 -41.80 5.36 -38.43
C GLY A 537 -40.59 4.43 -38.23
N LEU A 538 -40.77 3.12 -38.44
CA LEU A 538 -39.67 2.15 -38.46
C LEU A 538 -38.80 2.26 -39.72
N GLU A 539 -39.41 2.49 -40.90
CA GLU A 539 -38.69 2.74 -42.15
C GLU A 539 -37.89 4.04 -42.12
N GLU A 540 -38.44 5.11 -41.55
CA GLU A 540 -37.78 6.40 -41.32
C GLU A 540 -36.60 6.26 -40.33
N ALA A 541 -36.80 5.52 -39.22
CA ALA A 541 -35.75 5.26 -38.24
C ALA A 541 -34.59 4.45 -38.83
N GLU A 542 -34.87 3.37 -39.57
CA GLU A 542 -33.82 2.57 -40.20
C GLU A 542 -33.14 3.34 -41.35
N GLN A 543 -33.86 4.18 -42.12
CA GLN A 543 -33.25 5.08 -43.12
C GLN A 543 -32.29 6.09 -42.49
N GLN A 544 -32.65 6.71 -41.37
CA GLN A 544 -31.77 7.64 -40.65
C GLN A 544 -30.51 6.92 -40.11
N LEU A 545 -30.67 5.70 -39.56
CA LEU A 545 -29.55 4.88 -39.09
C LEU A 545 -28.67 4.36 -40.25
N GLN A 546 -29.26 4.03 -41.39
CA GLN A 546 -28.56 3.67 -42.63
C GLN A 546 -27.72 4.85 -43.14
N LYS A 547 -28.27 6.08 -43.09
CA LYS A 547 -27.56 7.31 -43.45
C LYS A 547 -26.37 7.57 -42.53
N GLU A 548 -26.58 7.61 -41.21
CA GLU A 548 -25.50 7.75 -40.22
C GLU A 548 -24.43 6.68 -40.41
N ARG A 549 -24.82 5.43 -40.71
CA ARG A 549 -23.87 4.37 -41.04
C ARG A 549 -23.06 4.66 -42.31
N THR A 550 -23.68 5.12 -43.40
CA THR A 550 -22.92 5.46 -44.62
C THR A 550 -21.98 6.65 -44.42
N GLU A 551 -22.33 7.60 -43.55
CA GLU A 551 -21.44 8.70 -43.14
C GLU A 551 -20.22 8.16 -42.37
N LEU A 552 -20.42 7.19 -41.46
CA LEU A 552 -19.34 6.51 -40.72
C LEU A 552 -18.46 5.61 -41.59
N ASP A 553 -19.06 4.79 -42.46
CA ASP A 553 -18.32 3.93 -43.40
C ASP A 553 -17.48 4.79 -44.37
N GLY A 554 -17.97 5.98 -44.76
CA GLY A 554 -17.21 6.98 -45.53
C GLY A 554 -16.03 7.61 -44.77
N LEU A 555 -16.19 7.91 -43.49
CA LEU A 555 -15.10 8.36 -42.61
C LEU A 555 -14.04 7.26 -42.41
N GLN A 556 -14.45 5.99 -42.32
CA GLN A 556 -13.51 4.88 -42.25
C GLN A 556 -12.68 4.77 -43.54
N MET A 557 -13.32 4.82 -44.71
CA MET A 557 -12.64 4.68 -46.00
C MET A 557 -11.65 5.82 -46.27
N SER A 558 -11.94 7.05 -45.86
CA SER A 558 -11.00 8.16 -45.99
C SER A 558 -9.79 8.01 -45.08
N GLN A 559 -9.97 7.58 -43.81
CA GLN A 559 -8.86 7.28 -42.91
C GLN A 559 -8.01 6.08 -43.35
N SER A 560 -8.60 5.05 -43.98
CA SER A 560 -7.82 3.93 -44.51
C SER A 560 -7.02 4.32 -45.74
N SER A 561 -7.59 5.11 -46.67
CA SER A 561 -6.91 5.54 -47.90
C SER A 561 -5.62 6.30 -47.62
N ILE A 562 -5.65 7.21 -46.64
CA ILE A 562 -4.49 7.99 -46.16
C ILE A 562 -3.39 7.09 -45.57
N LYS A 563 -3.71 5.87 -45.12
CA LYS A 563 -2.78 4.92 -44.49
C LYS A 563 -2.44 3.69 -45.35
N SER A 564 -3.04 3.54 -46.54
CA SER A 564 -2.89 2.35 -47.38
C SER A 564 -2.14 2.56 -48.70
N ASN A 565 -1.93 3.80 -49.15
CA ASN A 565 -1.53 4.10 -50.52
C ASN A 565 -0.14 4.76 -50.66
N PRO A 566 0.99 4.06 -50.41
CA PRO A 566 2.34 4.52 -50.79
C PRO A 566 2.70 4.07 -52.23
N THR A 567 1.72 3.91 -53.13
CA THR A 567 1.96 3.25 -54.45
C THR A 567 0.98 3.64 -55.58
N GLN A 568 0.41 4.85 -55.54
CA GLN A 568 -0.14 5.48 -56.76
C GLN A 568 0.48 6.85 -56.96
N LYS A 569 1.41 6.89 -57.91
CA LYS A 569 2.21 8.05 -58.31
C LYS A 569 1.49 8.81 -59.41
N GLU A 570 1.00 10.00 -59.11
CA GLU A 570 0.81 11.08 -60.07
C GLU A 570 0.87 12.42 -59.30
N ASP A 571 1.63 13.37 -59.86
CA ASP A 571 2.19 14.57 -59.24
C ASP A 571 1.34 15.29 -58.17
N TYR A 572 1.89 15.49 -56.96
CA TYR A 572 2.04 16.80 -56.28
C TYR A 572 2.83 16.69 -54.95
N ASP A 573 3.93 17.45 -54.84
CA ASP A 573 4.64 17.88 -53.62
C ASP A 573 4.98 16.82 -52.54
N GLU A 574 6.07 16.06 -52.74
CA GLU A 574 6.62 15.10 -51.74
C GLU A 574 7.28 15.84 -50.55
N GLY A 575 6.59 15.85 -49.40
CA GLY A 575 7.01 16.54 -48.17
C GLY A 575 7.34 15.61 -46.99
N GLU A 576 8.62 15.31 -46.81
CA GLU A 576 9.30 14.72 -45.62
C GLU A 576 8.92 13.31 -45.12
N GLU A 577 7.65 12.88 -45.06
CA GLU A 577 7.28 11.63 -44.34
C GLU A 577 7.92 10.34 -44.90
N ASP A 578 7.97 10.14 -46.23
CA ASP A 578 8.61 8.96 -46.85
C ASP A 578 10.11 8.86 -46.53
N SER A 579 10.77 9.99 -46.24
CA SER A 579 12.22 10.03 -46.03
C SER A 579 12.67 9.35 -44.73
N GLU A 580 11.84 9.34 -43.69
CA GLU A 580 12.19 8.76 -42.39
C GLU A 580 12.23 7.22 -42.43
N GLN A 581 11.30 6.59 -43.16
CA GLN A 581 11.23 5.12 -43.20
C GLN A 581 12.32 4.48 -44.07
N GLU A 582 12.82 5.16 -45.12
CA GLU A 582 14.05 4.72 -45.78
C GLU A 582 15.30 4.97 -44.91
N ARG A 583 15.39 6.12 -44.21
CA ARG A 583 16.53 6.44 -43.32
C ARG A 583 16.74 5.39 -42.24
N LEU A 584 15.68 4.79 -41.69
CA LEU A 584 15.78 3.72 -40.70
C LEU A 584 16.63 2.54 -41.19
N PHE A 585 16.46 2.08 -42.43
CA PHE A 585 17.19 0.91 -42.96
C PHE A 585 18.54 1.23 -43.62
N GLN A 586 18.85 2.50 -43.88
CA GLN A 586 20.16 2.92 -44.41
C GLN A 586 21.25 2.82 -43.33
N LEU A 587 22.21 1.90 -43.50
CA LEU A 587 23.42 1.76 -42.67
C LEU A 587 24.61 2.50 -43.28
N ARG A 588 25.44 3.13 -42.44
CA ARG A 588 26.61 3.89 -42.89
C ARG A 588 27.75 2.99 -43.39
N GLN A 589 28.02 3.04 -44.70
CA GLN A 589 28.91 2.09 -45.38
C GLN A 589 30.39 2.14 -44.94
N ASP A 590 30.91 3.30 -44.52
CA ASP A 590 32.34 3.51 -44.20
C ASP A 590 32.72 3.29 -42.72
N CYS A 591 31.99 2.44 -42.00
CA CYS A 591 32.17 2.24 -40.55
C CYS A 591 32.88 0.93 -40.18
N ARG A 592 33.51 0.91 -38.99
CA ARG A 592 34.07 -0.33 -38.43
C ARG A 592 32.92 -1.29 -38.08
N MET A 593 33.14 -2.60 -38.24
CA MET A 593 32.13 -3.65 -37.99
C MET A 593 31.40 -3.50 -36.64
N THR A 594 32.12 -3.14 -35.56
CA THR A 594 31.52 -2.89 -34.24
C THR A 594 30.53 -1.73 -34.23
N SER A 595 30.82 -0.67 -34.99
CA SER A 595 29.94 0.50 -35.13
C SER A 595 28.74 0.17 -36.01
N ILE A 596 28.92 -0.58 -37.10
CA ILE A 596 27.81 -1.05 -37.95
C ILE A 596 26.86 -1.94 -37.14
N LEU A 597 27.38 -2.84 -36.30
CA LEU A 597 26.55 -3.69 -35.43
C LEU A 597 25.80 -2.87 -34.36
N GLN A 598 26.43 -1.84 -33.78
CA GLN A 598 25.79 -0.98 -32.80
C GLN A 598 24.70 -0.08 -33.45
N GLU A 599 24.97 0.46 -34.65
CA GLU A 599 24.03 1.23 -35.45
C GLU A 599 22.84 0.36 -35.90
N ALA A 600 23.09 -0.88 -36.34
CA ALA A 600 22.06 -1.85 -36.69
C ALA A 600 21.20 -2.27 -35.50
N LEU A 601 21.79 -2.49 -34.31
CA LEU A 601 21.02 -2.80 -33.10
C LEU A 601 20.10 -1.64 -32.69
N TYR A 602 20.60 -0.41 -32.74
CA TYR A 602 19.82 0.80 -32.47
C TYR A 602 18.66 0.96 -33.48
N LYS A 603 18.94 0.82 -34.79
CA LYS A 603 17.90 0.84 -35.86
C LYS A 603 16.89 -0.30 -35.72
N CYS A 604 17.29 -1.48 -35.25
CA CYS A 604 16.36 -2.55 -34.93
C CYS A 604 15.43 -2.15 -33.77
N GLU A 605 15.95 -1.48 -32.74
CA GLU A 605 15.16 -0.98 -31.62
C GLU A 605 14.15 0.10 -32.08
N GLU A 606 14.57 1.06 -32.93
CA GLU A 606 13.69 2.06 -33.56
C GLU A 606 12.59 1.41 -34.45
N VAL A 607 12.93 0.36 -35.21
CA VAL A 607 11.93 -0.38 -36.00
C VAL A 607 10.97 -1.16 -35.08
N PHE A 608 11.43 -1.70 -33.96
CA PHE A 608 10.56 -2.36 -32.99
C PHE A 608 9.62 -1.39 -32.28
N THR A 609 10.05 -0.18 -31.90
CA THR A 609 9.16 0.84 -31.31
C THR A 609 8.13 1.32 -32.31
N LEU A 610 8.53 1.67 -33.54
CA LEU A 610 7.61 2.13 -34.59
C LEU A 610 6.57 1.06 -34.96
N LEU A 611 6.98 -0.21 -35.05
CA LEU A 611 6.04 -1.32 -35.26
C LEU A 611 5.10 -1.54 -34.07
N ALA A 612 5.59 -1.40 -32.83
CA ALA A 612 4.75 -1.48 -31.64
C ALA A 612 3.71 -0.36 -31.60
N GLU A 613 4.12 0.89 -31.81
CA GLU A 613 3.24 2.08 -31.88
C GLU A 613 2.20 1.94 -33.00
N ARG A 614 2.62 1.53 -34.21
CA ARG A 614 1.70 1.26 -35.33
C ARG A 614 0.68 0.17 -34.98
N SER A 615 1.10 -0.90 -34.30
CA SER A 615 0.20 -1.98 -33.88
C SER A 615 -0.79 -1.55 -32.79
N GLN A 616 -0.33 -0.76 -31.81
CA GLN A 616 -1.16 -0.23 -30.72
C GLN A 616 -2.17 0.79 -31.25
N GLY A 617 -1.74 1.70 -32.13
CA GLY A 617 -2.60 2.64 -32.83
C GLY A 617 -3.64 1.94 -33.70
N MET A 618 -3.27 0.89 -34.44
CA MET A 618 -4.23 0.10 -35.22
C MET A 618 -5.23 -0.64 -34.32
N THR A 619 -4.80 -1.17 -33.18
CA THR A 619 -5.69 -1.81 -32.20
C THR A 619 -6.68 -0.81 -31.59
N ALA A 620 -6.22 0.38 -31.20
CA ALA A 620 -7.08 1.42 -30.64
C ALA A 620 -8.13 1.92 -31.66
N ASN A 621 -7.73 2.11 -32.92
CA ASN A 621 -8.67 2.46 -33.99
C ASN A 621 -9.71 1.35 -34.23
N ASN A 622 -9.31 0.08 -34.21
CA ASN A 622 -10.24 -1.04 -34.33
C ASN A 622 -11.23 -1.10 -33.15
N GLN A 623 -10.77 -0.89 -31.92
CA GLN A 623 -11.63 -0.85 -30.73
C GLN A 623 -12.64 0.30 -30.76
N ALA A 624 -12.20 1.49 -31.17
CA ALA A 624 -13.09 2.64 -31.35
C ALA A 624 -14.15 2.38 -32.44
N MET A 625 -13.76 1.75 -33.56
CA MET A 625 -14.70 1.37 -34.63
C MET A 625 -15.70 0.30 -34.22
N GLU A 626 -15.30 -0.70 -33.43
CA GLU A 626 -16.25 -1.72 -32.93
C GLU A 626 -17.15 -1.17 -31.81
N ASP A 627 -16.64 -0.32 -30.90
CA ASP A 627 -17.48 0.35 -29.90
C ASP A 627 -18.50 1.29 -30.57
N LEU A 628 -18.10 2.00 -31.63
CA LEU A 628 -19.00 2.82 -32.45
C LEU A 628 -20.09 1.98 -33.14
N LYS A 629 -19.76 0.78 -33.65
CA LYS A 629 -20.74 -0.18 -34.17
C LYS A 629 -21.69 -0.69 -33.07
N GLU A 630 -21.18 -0.94 -31.86
CA GLU A 630 -22.00 -1.32 -30.70
C GLU A 630 -22.97 -0.18 -30.32
N GLN A 631 -22.49 1.07 -30.29
CA GLN A 631 -23.32 2.26 -30.07
C GLN A 631 -24.40 2.44 -31.15
N MET A 632 -24.07 2.27 -32.43
CA MET A 632 -25.06 2.32 -33.52
C MET A 632 -26.08 1.17 -33.42
N GLY A 633 -25.64 -0.03 -33.03
CA GLY A 633 -26.53 -1.15 -32.74
C GLY A 633 -27.46 -0.90 -31.56
N LEU A 634 -26.98 -0.20 -30.53
CA LEU A 634 -27.79 0.21 -29.38
C LEU A 634 -28.77 1.35 -29.73
N LYS A 635 -28.34 2.36 -30.51
CA LYS A 635 -29.23 3.40 -31.07
C LYS A 635 -30.40 2.78 -31.83
N ARG A 636 -30.16 1.78 -32.68
CA ARG A 636 -31.22 1.06 -33.42
C ARG A 636 -32.24 0.43 -32.48
N LEU A 637 -31.77 -0.20 -31.40
CA LEU A 637 -32.67 -0.82 -30.42
C LEU A 637 -33.51 0.23 -29.68
N TYR A 638 -32.94 1.38 -29.33
CA TYR A 638 -33.71 2.49 -28.76
C TYR A 638 -34.74 3.04 -29.74
N ALA A 639 -34.35 3.40 -30.97
CA ALA A 639 -35.27 3.95 -31.98
C ALA A 639 -36.43 3.00 -32.30
N ASN A 640 -36.18 1.69 -32.37
CA ASN A 640 -37.23 0.68 -32.53
C ASN A 640 -38.13 0.60 -31.29
N CYS A 641 -37.55 0.62 -30.07
CA CYS A 641 -38.33 0.63 -28.83
C CYS A 641 -39.17 1.90 -28.66
N ASP A 642 -38.71 3.05 -29.16
CA ASP A 642 -39.46 4.31 -29.16
C ASP A 642 -40.66 4.23 -30.14
N GLN A 643 -40.47 3.63 -31.33
CA GLN A 643 -41.55 3.33 -32.26
C GLN A 643 -42.55 2.30 -31.70
N ASP A 644 -42.06 1.27 -30.98
CA ASP A 644 -42.90 0.31 -30.26
C ASP A 644 -43.74 1.01 -29.18
N LEU A 645 -43.13 1.89 -28.39
CA LEU A 645 -43.78 2.69 -27.34
C LEU A 645 -44.82 3.64 -27.93
N GLU A 646 -44.51 4.34 -29.03
CA GLU A 646 -45.45 5.28 -29.64
C GLU A 646 -46.69 4.55 -30.20
N PHE A 647 -46.48 3.43 -30.91
CA PHE A 647 -47.55 2.56 -31.40
C PHE A 647 -48.38 1.96 -30.25
N ALA A 648 -47.73 1.51 -29.17
CA ALA A 648 -48.42 1.07 -27.96
C ALA A 648 -49.27 2.19 -27.35
N SER A 649 -48.80 3.45 -27.32
CA SER A 649 -49.59 4.59 -26.85
C SER A 649 -50.84 4.83 -27.71
N ARG A 650 -50.75 4.66 -29.03
CA ARG A 650 -51.89 4.76 -29.97
C ARG A 650 -52.92 3.66 -29.67
N LEU A 651 -52.46 2.42 -29.45
CA LEU A 651 -53.32 1.28 -29.08
C LEU A 651 -53.97 1.43 -27.70
N VAL A 652 -53.26 1.96 -26.70
CA VAL A 652 -53.80 2.26 -25.36
C VAL A 652 -54.92 3.31 -25.44
N LYS A 653 -54.73 4.38 -26.21
CA LYS A 653 -55.74 5.42 -26.46
C LYS A 653 -57.00 4.84 -27.12
N GLN A 654 -56.85 3.99 -28.15
CA GLN A 654 -57.97 3.33 -28.84
C GLN A 654 -58.72 2.32 -27.95
N SER A 655 -58.00 1.56 -27.12
CA SER A 655 -58.59 0.55 -26.22
C SER A 655 -59.18 1.12 -24.93
N GLN A 656 -58.83 2.36 -24.59
CA GLN A 656 -59.28 3.09 -23.38
C GLN A 656 -58.79 2.43 -22.07
N VAL A 657 -57.64 1.76 -22.09
CA VAL A 657 -57.04 1.13 -20.90
C VAL A 657 -56.52 2.20 -19.94
N SER A 658 -56.81 2.07 -18.64
CA SER A 658 -56.35 3.02 -17.63
C SER A 658 -54.89 2.78 -17.24
N ALA A 659 -54.19 3.85 -16.83
CA ALA A 659 -52.80 3.80 -16.40
C ALA A 659 -52.56 2.80 -15.24
N GLU A 660 -53.54 2.61 -14.35
CA GLU A 660 -53.46 1.61 -13.26
C GLU A 660 -53.38 0.17 -13.78
N ILE A 661 -54.23 -0.17 -14.77
CA ILE A 661 -54.28 -1.50 -15.40
C ILE A 661 -53.03 -1.72 -16.25
N LEU A 662 -52.56 -0.66 -16.92
CA LEU A 662 -51.35 -0.68 -17.72
C LEU A 662 -50.09 -0.91 -16.84
N LEU A 663 -49.98 -0.21 -15.71
CA LEU A 663 -48.91 -0.41 -14.75
C LEU A 663 -48.95 -1.80 -14.09
N GLU A 664 -50.14 -2.37 -13.85
CA GLU A 664 -50.28 -3.78 -13.42
C GLU A 664 -49.79 -4.76 -14.50
N ALA A 665 -50.07 -4.49 -15.78
CA ALA A 665 -49.57 -5.29 -16.91
C ALA A 665 -48.04 -5.14 -17.11
N LEU A 666 -47.48 -3.94 -16.94
CA LEU A 666 -46.05 -3.68 -17.07
C LEU A 666 -45.24 -4.38 -15.97
N ARG A 667 -45.71 -4.39 -14.72
CA ARG A 667 -45.06 -5.18 -13.63
C ARG A 667 -45.05 -6.69 -13.89
N LEU A 668 -45.95 -7.21 -14.72
CA LEU A 668 -45.97 -8.63 -15.15
C LEU A 668 -45.03 -8.89 -16.34
N LEU A 669 -44.81 -7.90 -17.21
CA LEU A 669 -43.99 -8.00 -18.41
C LEU A 669 -42.51 -7.66 -18.18
N LEU A 670 -42.23 -6.75 -17.24
CA LEU A 670 -40.92 -6.16 -16.94
C LEU A 670 -40.60 -6.25 -15.43
N PRO A 671 -40.57 -7.45 -14.83
CA PRO A 671 -40.33 -7.64 -13.39
C PRO A 671 -38.90 -7.31 -12.95
N THR A 672 -38.01 -7.04 -13.91
CA THR A 672 -36.59 -6.69 -13.75
C THR A 672 -36.32 -5.19 -13.62
N LEU A 673 -37.28 -4.33 -14.00
CA LEU A 673 -37.10 -2.88 -13.99
C LEU A 673 -37.57 -2.24 -12.66
N PRO A 674 -36.93 -1.14 -12.22
CA PRO A 674 -37.37 -0.41 -11.04
C PRO A 674 -38.69 0.34 -11.31
N GLU A 675 -39.50 0.51 -10.27
CA GLU A 675 -40.83 1.13 -10.34
C GLU A 675 -40.80 2.54 -10.96
N SER A 676 -39.71 3.30 -10.81
CA SER A 676 -39.52 4.61 -11.45
C SER A 676 -39.44 4.53 -12.99
N GLU A 677 -38.81 3.50 -13.55
CA GLU A 677 -38.75 3.27 -14.99
C GLU A 677 -40.10 2.75 -15.51
N LEU A 678 -40.77 1.87 -14.75
CA LEU A 678 -42.14 1.41 -15.06
C LEU A 678 -43.16 2.55 -15.08
N LEU A 679 -43.05 3.50 -14.14
CA LEU A 679 -43.87 4.72 -14.12
C LEU A 679 -43.56 5.63 -15.31
N SER A 680 -42.28 5.78 -15.69
CA SER A 680 -41.89 6.57 -16.87
C SER A 680 -42.44 5.97 -18.17
N ILE A 681 -42.41 4.63 -18.31
CA ILE A 681 -43.04 3.92 -19.44
C ILE A 681 -44.56 4.10 -19.42
N THR A 682 -45.19 4.06 -18.23
CA THR A 682 -46.64 4.26 -18.08
C THR A 682 -47.07 5.68 -18.50
N ASP A 683 -46.32 6.71 -18.08
CA ASP A 683 -46.58 8.11 -18.47
C ASP A 683 -46.35 8.35 -19.98
N ALA A 684 -45.38 7.67 -20.61
CA ALA A 684 -45.15 7.73 -22.06
C ALA A 684 -46.29 7.07 -22.86
N LEU A 685 -46.84 5.96 -22.35
CA LEU A 685 -47.98 5.26 -22.96
C LEU A 685 -49.32 5.97 -22.71
N CYS A 686 -49.45 6.70 -21.59
CA CYS A 686 -50.60 7.53 -21.24
C CYS A 686 -50.24 9.04 -21.12
N PRO A 687 -49.85 9.75 -22.19
CA PRO A 687 -49.47 11.15 -22.11
C PRO A 687 -50.58 12.03 -21.53
N LYS A 688 -50.27 12.75 -20.44
CA LYS A 688 -51.18 13.66 -19.74
C LYS A 688 -51.55 14.82 -20.67
N GLN A 689 -52.78 14.82 -21.18
CA GLN A 689 -53.28 15.87 -22.06
C GLN A 689 -53.45 17.19 -21.29
N HIS A 690 -52.53 18.13 -21.49
CA HIS A 690 -52.79 19.54 -21.18
C HIS A 690 -53.75 20.13 -22.22
N THR A 691 -55.04 19.93 -22.00
CA THR A 691 -56.10 20.62 -22.75
C THR A 691 -56.93 21.45 -21.76
N VAL A 692 -56.94 22.77 -21.99
CA VAL A 692 -57.78 23.72 -21.24
C VAL A 692 -59.19 23.70 -21.82
N SER A 693 -60.19 23.91 -20.95
CA SER A 693 -61.60 24.24 -21.24
C SER A 693 -62.63 23.11 -21.17
N SER A 694 -63.88 23.53 -20.91
CA SER A 694 -65.16 22.80 -20.92
C SER A 694 -65.21 21.48 -20.13
N CYS A 695 -65.59 21.59 -18.86
CA CYS A 695 -66.29 20.50 -18.18
C CYS A 695 -67.74 20.41 -18.69
N THR A 696 -68.10 19.28 -19.29
CA THR A 696 -69.49 18.81 -19.40
C THR A 696 -69.49 17.33 -19.05
N GLU A 697 -70.07 16.98 -17.90
CA GLU A 697 -70.24 15.59 -17.48
C GLU A 697 -71.21 14.87 -18.44
N GLN A 698 -70.80 13.73 -19.01
CA GLN A 698 -71.69 12.86 -19.77
C GLN A 698 -71.46 11.40 -19.40
N GLU A 699 -72.33 10.88 -18.53
CA GLU A 699 -72.20 9.61 -17.83
C GLU A 699 -72.42 8.37 -18.70
N HIS A 700 -71.46 8.01 -19.56
CA HIS A 700 -71.54 6.79 -20.37
C HIS A 700 -70.26 5.94 -20.32
N SER A 701 -70.21 4.93 -19.43
CA SER A 701 -69.76 3.54 -19.75
C SER A 701 -69.42 2.65 -18.54
N GLY A 702 -70.43 2.21 -17.76
CA GLY A 702 -70.24 1.10 -16.81
C GLY A 702 -69.75 -0.23 -17.45
N TYR A 703 -69.88 -0.35 -18.78
CA TYR A 703 -69.50 -1.54 -19.56
C TYR A 703 -68.01 -1.62 -19.94
N ALA A 704 -67.26 -0.50 -19.91
CA ALA A 704 -65.87 -0.47 -20.37
C ALA A 704 -64.88 -1.09 -19.35
N GLY A 705 -65.06 -0.77 -18.06
CA GLY A 705 -64.12 -1.16 -17.00
C GLY A 705 -64.00 -2.67 -16.75
N GLY A 706 -64.98 -3.48 -17.17
CA GLY A 706 -64.93 -4.94 -17.05
C GLY A 706 -63.98 -5.60 -18.06
N LEU A 707 -63.98 -5.15 -19.31
CA LEU A 707 -63.15 -5.72 -20.39
C LEU A 707 -61.67 -5.35 -20.22
N ASN A 708 -61.36 -4.13 -19.77
CA ASN A 708 -59.98 -3.69 -19.61
C ASN A 708 -59.25 -4.48 -18.49
N ARG A 709 -59.97 -4.91 -17.45
CA ARG A 709 -59.44 -5.80 -16.39
C ARG A 709 -59.02 -7.19 -16.88
N LEU A 710 -59.40 -7.59 -18.09
CA LEU A 710 -59.04 -8.90 -18.66
C LEU A 710 -57.56 -8.96 -19.10
N LEU A 711 -56.89 -7.83 -19.32
CA LEU A 711 -55.53 -7.79 -19.88
C LEU A 711 -54.45 -8.27 -18.88
N PRO A 712 -54.40 -7.83 -17.60
CA PRO A 712 -53.49 -8.40 -16.61
C PRO A 712 -53.84 -9.85 -16.24
N VAL A 713 -55.11 -10.26 -16.38
CA VAL A 713 -55.55 -11.64 -16.13
C VAL A 713 -55.00 -12.59 -17.20
N LYS A 714 -55.21 -12.28 -18.48
CA LYS A 714 -54.61 -13.03 -19.60
C LYS A 714 -53.08 -13.09 -19.45
N LEU A 715 -52.40 -12.02 -19.03
CA LEU A 715 -50.95 -12.02 -18.75
C LEU A 715 -50.55 -12.98 -17.62
N ARG A 716 -51.25 -12.98 -16.48
CA ARG A 716 -50.98 -13.91 -15.37
C ARG A 716 -51.17 -15.36 -15.81
N GLU A 717 -52.19 -15.64 -16.62
CA GLU A 717 -52.46 -16.96 -17.20
C GLU A 717 -51.35 -17.38 -18.18
N ASP A 718 -50.94 -16.51 -19.10
CA ASP A 718 -49.86 -16.74 -20.06
C ASP A 718 -48.51 -17.02 -19.37
N VAL A 719 -48.19 -16.23 -18.34
CA VAL A 719 -46.97 -16.41 -17.53
C VAL A 719 -47.00 -17.76 -16.81
N MET A 720 -48.15 -18.18 -16.29
CA MET A 720 -48.30 -19.51 -15.68
C MET A 720 -48.14 -20.64 -16.71
N HIS A 721 -48.76 -20.53 -17.90
CA HIS A 721 -48.64 -21.56 -18.95
C HIS A 721 -47.22 -21.68 -19.53
N LYS A 722 -46.55 -20.56 -19.80
CA LYS A 722 -45.15 -20.55 -20.27
C LYS A 722 -44.22 -21.20 -19.23
N ASN A 723 -44.43 -20.92 -17.93
CA ASN A 723 -43.70 -21.55 -16.83
C ASN A 723 -44.14 -23.00 -16.48
N MET A 724 -45.09 -23.57 -17.22
CA MET A 724 -45.54 -24.97 -17.11
C MET A 724 -44.98 -25.88 -18.22
N LEU A 725 -44.47 -25.32 -19.32
CA LEU A 725 -43.85 -26.08 -20.43
C LEU A 725 -42.43 -26.55 -20.10
N ASN A 726 -41.70 -25.84 -19.25
CA ASN A 726 -40.29 -26.11 -18.91
C ASN A 726 -40.09 -27.10 -17.74
N MET A 727 -41.10 -27.91 -17.39
CA MET A 727 -41.07 -28.81 -16.22
C MET A 727 -41.22 -30.29 -16.63
N PRO A 728 -40.40 -31.21 -16.08
CA PRO A 728 -40.58 -32.65 -16.24
C PRO A 728 -41.96 -33.15 -15.76
N SER A 729 -42.41 -34.25 -16.35
CA SER A 729 -43.80 -34.72 -16.24
C SER A 729 -44.11 -35.51 -14.96
N CYS A 730 -44.71 -34.86 -13.97
CA CYS A 730 -45.54 -35.51 -12.95
C CYS A 730 -46.84 -34.71 -12.78
N THR A 731 -48.01 -35.34 -12.94
CA THR A 731 -49.30 -34.64 -13.06
C THR A 731 -49.85 -34.14 -11.72
N VAL A 732 -49.82 -34.97 -10.68
CA VAL A 732 -50.46 -34.66 -9.38
C VAL A 732 -49.74 -33.55 -8.62
N GLU A 733 -48.41 -33.45 -8.74
CA GLU A 733 -47.68 -32.32 -8.15
C GLU A 733 -47.92 -31.01 -8.92
N ARG A 734 -48.28 -31.07 -10.21
CA ARG A 734 -48.49 -29.91 -11.07
C ARG A 734 -49.61 -29.01 -10.55
N GLU A 735 -50.75 -29.60 -10.20
CA GLU A 735 -51.92 -28.89 -9.68
C GLU A 735 -51.63 -28.23 -8.33
N ARG A 736 -51.03 -28.98 -7.40
CA ARG A 736 -50.65 -28.47 -6.06
C ARG A 736 -49.54 -27.40 -6.11
N LEU A 737 -48.66 -27.46 -7.11
CA LEU A 737 -47.68 -26.41 -7.40
C LEU A 737 -48.30 -25.21 -8.12
N GLN A 738 -49.31 -25.42 -8.96
CA GLN A 738 -50.10 -24.38 -9.62
C GLN A 738 -50.87 -23.55 -8.59
N GLU A 739 -51.62 -24.18 -7.67
CA GLU A 739 -52.28 -23.48 -6.55
C GLU A 739 -51.29 -22.66 -5.71
N LYS A 740 -50.14 -23.26 -5.36
CA LYS A 740 -49.08 -22.56 -4.61
C LYS A 740 -48.52 -21.36 -5.38
N ARG A 741 -48.19 -21.51 -6.67
CA ARG A 741 -47.70 -20.42 -7.53
C ARG A 741 -48.75 -19.33 -7.72
N GLN A 742 -50.02 -19.69 -7.89
CA GLN A 742 -51.14 -18.76 -8.04
C GLN A 742 -51.35 -17.96 -6.74
N SER A 743 -51.35 -18.63 -5.58
CA SER A 743 -51.38 -17.96 -4.27
C SER A 743 -50.18 -17.02 -4.06
N LEU A 744 -49.00 -17.39 -4.57
CA LEU A 744 -47.77 -16.60 -4.42
C LEU A 744 -47.76 -15.40 -5.39
N MET A 745 -48.27 -15.53 -6.61
CA MET A 745 -48.50 -14.40 -7.53
C MET A 745 -49.55 -13.41 -7.01
N GLU A 746 -50.62 -13.86 -6.37
CA GLU A 746 -51.60 -12.93 -5.76
C GLU A 746 -51.05 -12.23 -4.51
N LYS A 747 -50.06 -12.82 -3.82
CA LYS A 747 -49.35 -12.18 -2.70
C LYS A 747 -48.30 -11.17 -3.16
N LEU A 748 -47.58 -11.44 -4.25
CA LEU A 748 -46.55 -10.54 -4.79
C LEU A 748 -47.13 -9.40 -5.64
N LEU A 749 -48.24 -9.64 -6.34
CA LEU A 749 -48.91 -8.65 -7.19
C LEU A 749 -50.42 -8.58 -6.85
N PRO A 750 -50.81 -7.85 -5.79
CA PRO A 750 -52.21 -7.70 -5.39
C PRO A 750 -53.07 -7.03 -6.47
N ARG A 751 -54.32 -7.47 -6.63
CA ARG A 751 -55.27 -6.88 -7.58
C ARG A 751 -55.72 -5.49 -7.13
N SER A 752 -55.76 -4.52 -8.05
CA SER A 752 -56.30 -3.18 -7.81
C SER A 752 -57.81 -3.20 -7.45
N ARG A 753 -58.15 -2.81 -6.22
CA ARG A 753 -59.54 -2.63 -5.74
C ARG A 753 -59.86 -1.15 -5.57
N LEU A 754 -60.87 -0.68 -6.31
CA LEU A 754 -61.49 0.65 -6.16
C LEU A 754 -63.03 0.48 -6.08
N PRO A 755 -63.77 1.43 -5.47
CA PRO A 755 -65.09 1.18 -4.92
C PRO A 755 -66.23 1.14 -5.94
N VAL A 756 -67.34 0.51 -5.53
CA VAL A 756 -68.59 0.41 -6.30
C VAL A 756 -69.60 1.45 -5.79
N PRO A 757 -70.19 2.29 -6.65
CA PRO A 757 -71.31 3.16 -6.27
C PRO A 757 -72.54 2.34 -5.85
N ARG A 758 -73.29 2.82 -4.86
CA ARG A 758 -74.42 2.08 -4.29
C ARG A 758 -75.54 3.06 -3.96
N ASP A 759 -76.71 2.89 -4.57
CA ASP A 759 -77.95 3.37 -3.94
C ASP A 759 -79.23 2.66 -4.44
N VAL A 760 -80.29 2.86 -3.67
CA VAL A 760 -81.70 2.43 -3.82
C VAL A 760 -81.98 0.92 -3.70
N ALA A 761 -82.88 0.59 -2.76
CA ALA A 761 -83.45 -0.74 -2.51
C ALA A 761 -84.98 -0.74 -2.80
N PRO A 762 -85.68 -1.87 -2.56
CA PRO A 762 -86.67 -1.79 -1.48
C PRO A 762 -86.82 -3.05 -0.60
N LEU A 763 -86.92 -2.83 0.71
CA LEU A 763 -88.08 -3.06 1.61
C LEU A 763 -89.16 -4.09 1.16
N LEU A 764 -89.80 -4.92 2.01
CA LEU A 764 -89.72 -5.18 3.48
C LEU A 764 -90.61 -6.42 3.85
N VAL A 765 -90.85 -6.67 5.16
CA VAL A 765 -91.93 -7.50 5.77
C VAL A 765 -91.65 -9.03 5.75
N GLU A 766 -91.69 -9.82 6.84
CA GLU A 766 -91.88 -9.64 8.31
C GLU A 766 -91.03 -10.75 9.02
N GLU A 767 -90.29 -10.49 10.10
CA GLU A 767 -90.64 -10.65 11.55
C GLU A 767 -90.82 -12.10 12.06
N LYS A 768 -90.50 -12.48 13.33
CA LYS A 768 -90.14 -11.69 14.55
C LYS A 768 -89.31 -12.48 15.60
N ARG A 769 -88.93 -11.78 16.69
CA ARG A 769 -88.25 -12.18 17.95
C ARG A 769 -86.70 -12.30 17.88
N GLU A 770 -85.87 -11.44 18.50
CA GLU A 770 -85.95 -10.56 19.71
C GLU A 770 -85.94 -11.36 21.04
N GLU A 771 -85.31 -10.98 22.17
CA GLU A 771 -84.62 -9.78 22.75
C GLU A 771 -83.48 -10.33 23.69
N ASP A 772 -82.45 -9.67 24.24
CA ASP A 772 -81.62 -8.44 24.01
C ASP A 772 -80.39 -8.56 25.02
N GLY A 773 -79.40 -7.67 25.23
CA GLY A 773 -79.06 -6.36 24.65
C GLY A 773 -77.81 -5.67 25.26
N PHE A 774 -77.15 -4.83 24.44
CA PHE A 774 -76.31 -3.64 24.79
C PHE A 774 -75.03 -3.81 25.67
N THR A 775 -73.97 -2.97 25.60
CA THR A 775 -73.66 -1.66 24.93
C THR A 775 -72.16 -1.55 24.53
N LYS A 776 -71.82 -0.71 23.50
CA LYS A 776 -70.60 0.15 23.28
C LYS A 776 -69.16 -0.41 23.59
N ALA A 777 -68.02 -0.02 22.98
CA ALA A 777 -67.52 0.69 21.78
C ALA A 777 -65.93 0.56 21.82
N GLN A 778 -65.00 1.20 21.08
CA GLN A 778 -64.95 2.23 20.02
C GLN A 778 -63.55 2.26 19.31
N GLN A 779 -63.47 2.74 18.05
CA GLN A 779 -62.35 3.46 17.37
C GLN A 779 -60.83 3.03 17.43
N SER A 780 -60.30 2.67 16.25
CA SER A 780 -59.22 3.41 15.51
C SER A 780 -57.69 3.09 15.61
N ILE A 781 -56.97 3.50 14.55
CA ILE A 781 -55.53 3.93 14.44
C ILE A 781 -54.37 2.91 14.30
N TYR A 782 -53.77 2.91 13.10
CA TYR A 782 -52.34 2.91 12.69
C TYR A 782 -51.18 2.22 13.48
N LYS A 783 -50.39 1.44 12.70
CA LYS A 783 -48.89 1.34 12.62
C LYS A 783 -48.06 0.49 13.61
N SER A 784 -47.17 -0.32 13.00
CA SER A 784 -45.91 -0.90 13.53
C SER A 784 -46.04 -2.01 14.59
N SER A 785 -45.25 -3.10 14.58
CA SER A 785 -43.94 -3.30 13.93
C SER A 785 -43.74 -4.70 13.30
N ALA A 786 -42.59 -4.90 12.65
CA ALA A 786 -41.97 -6.22 12.44
C ALA A 786 -41.23 -6.67 13.74
N VAL A 787 -40.51 -7.78 13.89
CA VAL A 787 -39.85 -8.72 12.95
C VAL A 787 -39.85 -10.14 13.56
N THR A 788 -39.95 -11.19 12.72
CA THR A 788 -39.34 -12.50 12.99
C THR A 788 -38.94 -13.12 11.63
N GLN A 789 -37.75 -12.81 11.11
CA GLN A 789 -36.44 -13.45 11.40
C GLN A 789 -36.16 -14.61 10.44
N GLN A 790 -35.34 -14.35 9.41
CA GLN A 790 -34.63 -15.41 8.70
C GLN A 790 -33.45 -15.89 9.57
N HIS A 791 -33.20 -17.20 9.60
CA HIS A 791 -31.95 -17.74 10.10
C HIS A 791 -30.92 -17.84 8.98
N SER A 792 -29.72 -17.35 9.26
CA SER A 792 -28.48 -17.86 8.66
C SER A 792 -27.49 -18.10 9.80
N ASP A 793 -26.82 -19.24 9.75
CA ASP A 793 -26.08 -19.85 10.85
C ASP A 793 -24.72 -20.35 10.33
N THR A 794 -23.59 -20.17 11.02
CA THR A 794 -23.30 -19.35 12.22
C THR A 794 -21.79 -19.09 12.30
N ALA A 795 -21.36 -18.05 13.05
CA ALA A 795 -20.11 -18.03 13.85
C ALA A 795 -18.74 -18.09 13.10
N LYS A 796 -17.58 -17.67 13.64
CA LYS A 796 -17.15 -16.96 14.88
C LYS A 796 -15.73 -16.40 14.61
N GLU A 797 -15.14 -15.45 15.32
CA GLU A 797 -15.52 -14.66 16.50
C GLU A 797 -14.84 -13.28 16.42
N ARG A 798 -15.49 -12.21 16.89
CA ARG A 798 -14.84 -10.90 17.16
C ARG A 798 -14.58 -10.79 18.66
N LEU A 799 -13.66 -9.91 19.06
CA LEU A 799 -14.02 -8.74 19.87
C LEU A 799 -12.90 -7.69 19.92
N VAL A 800 -13.31 -6.42 19.83
CA VAL A 800 -12.54 -5.23 20.17
C VAL A 800 -13.52 -4.39 20.97
N ASP A 801 -13.23 -4.18 22.25
CA ASP A 801 -14.04 -3.31 23.11
C ASP A 801 -13.48 -1.89 23.11
N THR A 802 -14.40 -0.92 23.02
CA THR A 802 -14.09 0.50 23.17
C THR A 802 -15.06 1.10 24.18
N ALA A 803 -14.58 1.34 25.40
CA ALA A 803 -15.34 2.01 26.45
C ALA A 803 -14.55 3.24 26.95
N SER A 804 -15.24 4.37 27.06
CA SER A 804 -14.67 5.62 27.58
C SER A 804 -14.98 5.78 29.05
N GLU A 805 -13.95 5.87 29.89
CA GLU A 805 -14.07 6.44 31.24
C GLU A 805 -13.12 7.61 31.40
N ALA A 806 -13.59 8.66 32.08
CA ALA A 806 -12.83 9.87 32.34
C ALA A 806 -12.74 10.08 33.85
N PHE A 807 -11.52 10.03 34.40
CA PHE A 807 -11.25 10.42 35.78
C PHE A 807 -10.05 11.36 35.88
N SER A 808 -10.30 12.57 36.36
CA SER A 808 -9.28 13.55 36.71
C SER A 808 -8.80 13.32 38.14
N THR A 809 -7.48 13.22 38.36
CA THR A 809 -6.92 13.49 39.70
C THR A 809 -5.52 14.08 39.61
N THR A 810 -5.32 15.20 40.31
CA THR A 810 -4.02 15.85 40.49
C THR A 810 -3.35 15.34 41.77
N ALA A 811 -2.10 14.89 41.70
CA ALA A 811 -1.22 14.78 42.86
C ALA A 811 0.25 14.91 42.44
N SER A 812 1.02 15.75 43.13
CA SER A 812 2.44 15.95 42.93
C SER A 812 3.24 15.43 44.11
N ALA A 813 4.22 14.55 43.85
CA ALA A 813 5.25 14.21 44.82
C ALA A 813 6.52 13.71 44.11
N SER A 814 7.68 14.06 44.66
CA SER A 814 8.97 13.43 44.40
C SER A 814 9.69 13.32 45.74
N PRO A 815 10.53 12.29 45.94
CA PRO A 815 11.94 12.63 46.07
C PRO A 815 12.94 11.63 45.47
N GLN A 816 13.99 12.20 44.87
CA GLN A 816 15.41 11.79 44.85
C GLN A 816 15.83 10.31 45.02
N GLY A 817 16.63 9.82 44.05
CA GLY A 817 17.61 8.75 44.28
C GLY A 817 18.07 8.02 43.01
N VAL A 818 19.35 7.64 42.94
CA VAL A 818 20.00 6.78 41.90
C VAL A 818 20.23 7.47 40.52
N PRO A 819 21.39 7.25 39.83
CA PRO A 819 21.81 8.09 38.70
C PRO A 819 21.27 7.65 37.32
N PRO A 820 21.19 8.57 36.34
CA PRO A 820 20.61 8.29 35.02
C PRO A 820 21.58 7.58 34.06
N THR A 821 21.42 6.27 33.88
CA THR A 821 21.84 5.59 32.64
C THR A 821 21.08 6.16 31.45
N GLY A 822 21.78 6.39 30.33
CA GLY A 822 21.35 7.30 29.27
C GLY A 822 20.31 6.77 28.28
N GLU A 823 19.16 6.28 28.75
CA GLU A 823 18.03 5.88 27.89
C GLU A 823 16.81 6.77 28.19
N ARG A 824 16.65 7.85 27.43
CA ARG A 824 15.40 8.63 27.44
C ARG A 824 14.47 8.09 26.36
N LEU A 825 13.29 7.65 26.78
CA LEU A 825 12.12 7.46 25.92
C LEU A 825 11.86 8.72 25.07
N PHE A 826 11.27 8.54 23.90
CA PHE A 826 11.08 9.59 22.90
C PHE A 826 10.28 10.77 23.45
N VAL A 827 10.98 11.88 23.68
CA VAL A 827 10.35 13.20 23.81
C VAL A 827 10.26 13.76 22.40
N PHE A 828 9.06 13.73 21.82
CA PHE A 828 8.76 14.51 20.62
C PHE A 828 9.10 15.98 20.90
N ARG A 829 9.78 16.62 19.95
CA ARG A 829 9.97 18.05 19.94
C ARG A 829 9.24 18.59 18.74
N ASP A 830 8.38 19.55 18.98
CA ASP A 830 7.71 20.30 17.93
C ASP A 830 8.75 20.92 16.98
N PRO A 831 8.46 21.01 15.68
CA PRO A 831 9.25 21.86 14.81
C PRO A 831 9.19 23.31 15.32
N PRO A 832 10.30 24.07 15.30
CA PRO A 832 10.25 25.48 15.67
C PRO A 832 9.26 26.22 14.77
N GLU A 833 8.43 27.06 15.38
CA GLU A 833 7.33 27.76 14.73
C GLU A 833 7.79 28.51 13.48
N SER A 834 7.06 28.36 12.36
CA SER A 834 7.40 29.03 11.12
C SER A 834 7.01 30.51 11.19
N CYS A 835 7.98 31.39 11.46
CA CYS A 835 7.77 32.83 11.44
C CYS A 835 7.19 33.31 10.09
N GLU A 836 5.98 33.87 10.17
CA GLU A 836 5.49 35.01 9.39
C GLU A 836 5.86 35.07 7.90
N CYS A 837 4.97 34.52 7.06
CA CYS A 837 4.84 35.02 5.69
C CYS A 837 3.87 36.23 5.71
N VAL A 838 4.38 37.42 5.37
CA VAL A 838 3.64 38.69 5.44
C VAL A 838 2.34 38.64 4.62
N ASP A 839 1.24 39.09 5.23
CA ASP A 839 -0.09 39.14 4.60
C ASP A 839 -0.13 40.16 3.45
N ALA A 840 -0.59 39.73 2.27
CA ALA A 840 -0.88 40.59 1.13
C ALA A 840 -2.41 40.59 0.85
N PRO A 841 -3.01 41.72 0.43
CA PRO A 841 -4.44 41.93 0.56
C PRO A 841 -5.30 40.97 -0.28
N LYS A 842 -6.17 40.25 0.41
CA LYS A 842 -7.04 39.18 -0.12
C LYS A 842 -8.12 39.71 -1.08
N ARG A 843 -7.81 39.80 -2.38
CA ARG A 843 -8.86 39.89 -3.43
C ARG A 843 -9.74 38.65 -3.38
N LYS A 844 -11.06 38.83 -3.24
CA LYS A 844 -12.05 37.74 -3.16
C LYS A 844 -12.18 36.98 -4.49
N ARG A 845 -11.36 35.94 -4.71
CA ARG A 845 -11.64 34.91 -5.73
C ARG A 845 -12.77 33.99 -5.25
N LYS A 846 -13.51 33.39 -6.19
CA LYS A 846 -14.50 32.32 -5.92
C LYS A 846 -13.85 31.21 -5.07
N ARG A 847 -14.64 30.56 -4.21
CA ARG A 847 -14.26 29.28 -3.59
C ARG A 847 -14.37 28.17 -4.65
N ASN A 848 -13.32 27.98 -5.44
CA ASN A 848 -13.23 26.86 -6.38
C ASN A 848 -13.23 25.53 -5.61
N PHE A 849 -13.82 24.49 -6.20
CA PHE A 849 -14.09 23.18 -5.60
C PHE A 849 -12.83 22.52 -5.01
N LEU A 850 -11.71 22.60 -5.76
CA LEU A 850 -10.34 22.30 -5.33
C LEU A 850 -9.99 22.76 -3.89
N ASN A 851 -10.41 23.94 -3.45
CA ASN A 851 -10.06 24.44 -2.11
C ASN A 851 -10.82 23.72 -0.98
N LEU A 852 -11.96 23.11 -1.27
CA LEU A 852 -12.68 22.26 -0.33
C LEU A 852 -12.02 20.88 -0.25
N LYS A 853 -11.71 20.29 -1.41
CA LYS A 853 -11.06 18.96 -1.49
C LYS A 853 -9.58 18.94 -1.14
N LYS A 854 -8.85 20.06 -1.22
CA LYS A 854 -7.45 20.17 -0.78
C LYS A 854 -7.25 19.75 0.68
N GLY A 855 -8.27 19.88 1.53
CA GLY A 855 -8.26 19.40 2.91
C GLY A 855 -8.30 17.87 3.08
N SER A 856 -8.62 17.10 2.04
CA SER A 856 -8.56 15.62 2.08
C SER A 856 -7.16 15.10 1.73
N VAL A 857 -6.50 15.66 0.71
CA VAL A 857 -5.18 15.20 0.26
C VAL A 857 -4.02 15.78 1.09
N ALA A 858 -4.19 16.98 1.64
CA ALA A 858 -3.18 17.61 2.50
C ALA A 858 -2.91 16.78 3.78
N PRO A 859 -1.73 16.93 4.40
CA PRO A 859 -1.55 16.50 5.78
C PRO A 859 -2.47 17.32 6.69
N THR A 860 -3.52 16.69 7.20
CA THR A 860 -4.07 17.05 8.50
C THR A 860 -2.93 16.95 9.52
N ASN A 861 -2.66 18.06 10.20
CA ASN A 861 -1.80 18.07 11.38
C ASN A 861 -2.55 17.37 12.52
N LEU A 862 -2.51 16.03 12.51
CA LEU A 862 -2.81 15.22 13.70
C LEU A 862 -1.65 15.45 14.67
N ALA A 863 -1.97 16.09 15.79
CA ALA A 863 -1.04 16.42 16.88
C ALA A 863 -0.73 15.20 17.76
#